data_AF-A0A4Q5A2H0-F1
#
_entry.id   AF-A0A4Q5A2H0-F1
#
_cell.length_a   1.000
_cell.length_b   1.000
_cell.length_c   1.000
_cell.angle_alpha   90.00
_cell.angle_beta   90.00
_cell.angle_gamma   90.00
#
_symmetry.space_group_name_H-M   'P 1'
#
loop_
_entity.id
_entity.type
_entity.pdbx_description
1 polymer ?
#
loop_
_entity_poly.entity_id
_entity_poly.type
_entity_poly.pdbx_seq_one_letter_code
_entity_poly.pdbx_strand_id
1 'polypeptide(L)'
;MDTATRPRAARRALGAFLASALMMIPCTTGIAAETGVPLDAEHFPDPAFRTVVQQYDTNNNGTLSQQELADVTEMYAYERGIKSVKGIEYFTALTDLRLNNNQLSSVDLGHNTALKTLLLGFNQLSSVDLSHNTALTYLALDNNQLSSVDLSHNTKLTELYLYINQLSSVDVSHNTKLTTLWLGANPLSSVDVSHNTALTELRLYSNQLSSVDVSHNTKLAKLALEWNQLSSVDLSHNTALTELELFGNHQLSSVDVSHNTKLTKLSLGDNHLSSVDVSHNTALTYLWLGCNQLSSVDVSHNTKLTELYLEGNQLSSVDLSHNTKLTKLALSRNYLSSVDLSRHTALTELEFYSNQLSSVDLSHNTALTKLSLSDNQLSSVDLSHNTALEWLGLGENQLSSLDLSHNTALTDLYLGENQLSSVDLSHNTALTNLHLNDNRLLWVGGVANSINPDVSGQREFGPVSASSLDLAKAAPGIDVSRISNVQGGRLQSTVLTPTSAGGRVTYDYRFSDAYEPLHAQVRFEAPSFSVAFDANGGSGNTVVSVVSGKTVTAPAAPTRTGYTFAGWYTAKTGGTRYDFTKPVTTDLTLYAQWTAATPARITFRDVSGSTPHHGDIQWLADSGISTGWKEADGSSTFRGMSPVVRQDMAAFLRREARNRGVGDAADWKPTDSDWKRFKDVTKDTPHAEDILWLAHAGISEGWKEADGSSTFRGMSPVVRQDMAAFLKRLAAKAGKDGGVNPKTDFTDVTAATPHMADVQWLGGSGISQGYRNDDGSWRFEGMTSVYRQDMAAFIHRLDNHLNK
;
A
#
# COMPACT_ATOMS: atom_id res chain seq x y z
N MET A 1 -42.63 -66.04 48.48
CA MET A 1 -42.71 -64.63 48.00
C MET A 1 -42.59 -64.70 46.47
N ASP A 2 -43.54 -65.25 45.72
CA ASP A 2 -45.03 -65.19 45.85
C ASP A 2 -45.58 -63.77 45.73
N THR A 3 -46.63 -63.50 44.95
CA THR A 3 -47.57 -64.39 44.20
C THR A 3 -47.72 -63.91 42.73
N ALA A 4 -47.73 -64.81 41.72
CA ALA A 4 -48.91 -65.35 40.98
C ALA A 4 -49.74 -64.32 40.16
N THR A 5 -50.33 -64.61 38.98
CA THR A 5 -50.88 -65.88 38.44
C THR A 5 -50.55 -66.15 36.94
N ARG A 6 -51.14 -67.23 36.35
CA ARG A 6 -50.94 -67.86 35.02
C ARG A 6 -52.32 -68.29 34.43
N PRO A 7 -52.48 -68.92 33.22
CA PRO A 7 -51.55 -69.39 32.17
C PRO A 7 -51.87 -68.71 30.80
N ARG A 8 -51.98 -69.25 29.55
CA ARG A 8 -51.86 -70.57 28.81
C ARG A 8 -51.54 -70.18 27.33
N ALA A 9 -50.60 -70.79 26.58
CA ALA A 9 -50.66 -72.01 25.74
C ALA A 9 -51.80 -72.07 24.67
N ALA A 10 -51.64 -72.56 23.43
CA ALA A 10 -50.57 -73.28 22.69
C ALA A 10 -50.73 -73.00 21.15
N ARG A 11 -49.74 -72.96 20.25
CA ARG A 11 -48.70 -73.94 19.79
C ARG A 11 -49.23 -75.13 18.95
N ARG A 12 -49.22 -75.03 17.60
CA ARG A 12 -48.98 -76.07 16.53
C ARG A 12 -49.48 -75.57 15.15
N ALA A 13 -49.22 -76.19 13.99
CA ALA A 13 -48.01 -76.74 13.33
C ALA A 13 -48.41 -77.68 12.15
N LEU A 14 -47.65 -77.66 11.03
CA LEU A 14 -47.85 -78.47 9.78
C LEU A 14 -49.17 -78.15 9.03
N GLY A 15 -49.35 -78.47 7.74
CA GLY A 15 -48.46 -79.12 6.75
C GLY A 15 -49.10 -79.11 5.34
N ALA A 16 -48.39 -79.58 4.31
CA ALA A 16 -48.85 -79.58 2.91
C ALA A 16 -49.56 -80.88 2.50
N PHE A 17 -50.41 -80.84 1.44
CA PHE A 17 -50.26 -81.70 0.23
C PHE A 17 -51.39 -81.57 -0.84
N LEU A 18 -50.97 -81.67 -2.12
CA LEU A 18 -51.57 -82.34 -3.31
C LEU A 18 -53.05 -82.15 -3.77
N ALA A 19 -53.13 -81.78 -5.06
CA ALA A 19 -53.79 -82.50 -6.16
C ALA A 19 -55.33 -82.47 -6.42
N SER A 20 -55.65 -81.87 -7.57
CA SER A 20 -56.32 -82.51 -8.73
C SER A 20 -57.73 -83.14 -8.62
N ALA A 21 -58.66 -82.58 -9.40
CA ALA A 21 -59.67 -83.35 -10.14
C ALA A 21 -60.02 -82.66 -11.47
N LEU A 22 -59.96 -83.40 -12.59
CA LEU A 22 -60.51 -82.97 -13.89
C LEU A 22 -61.99 -83.35 -13.98
N MET A 23 -62.77 -82.56 -14.71
CA MET A 23 -63.91 -83.07 -15.49
C MET A 23 -64.05 -82.28 -16.80
N MET A 24 -64.08 -83.00 -17.92
CA MET A 24 -64.27 -82.44 -19.27
C MET A 24 -65.64 -82.85 -19.82
N ILE A 25 -66.36 -81.91 -20.45
CA ILE A 25 -67.30 -82.17 -21.56
C ILE A 25 -67.07 -81.04 -22.60
N PRO A 26 -67.13 -81.29 -23.93
CA PRO A 26 -66.39 -80.47 -24.91
C PRO A 26 -67.26 -79.68 -25.92
N CYS A 27 -66.58 -78.98 -26.85
CA CYS A 27 -67.08 -78.38 -28.10
C CYS A 27 -67.98 -77.12 -27.96
N THR A 28 -68.03 -76.18 -28.92
CA THR A 28 -67.38 -76.06 -30.25
C THR A 28 -66.84 -74.64 -30.52
N THR A 29 -65.77 -74.54 -31.34
CA THR A 29 -65.45 -73.42 -32.27
C THR A 29 -65.68 -71.98 -31.79
N GLY A 30 -64.59 -71.31 -31.39
CA GLY A 30 -64.58 -69.86 -31.15
C GLY A 30 -63.17 -69.33 -30.98
N ILE A 31 -62.35 -69.36 -32.03
CA ILE A 31 -61.07 -68.63 -32.04
C ILE A 31 -61.41 -67.15 -32.20
N ALA A 32 -61.62 -66.47 -31.07
CA ALA A 32 -61.40 -65.03 -31.03
C ALA A 32 -59.90 -64.81 -31.27
N ALA A 33 -59.55 -64.02 -32.29
CA ALA A 33 -58.16 -63.68 -32.55
C ALA A 33 -57.61 -62.88 -31.36
N GLU A 34 -56.38 -63.21 -30.92
CA GLU A 34 -55.66 -62.37 -29.97
C GLU A 34 -55.31 -61.05 -30.67
N THR A 35 -56.11 -60.01 -30.46
CA THR A 35 -55.87 -58.68 -30.99
C THR A 35 -54.73 -58.03 -30.19
N GLY A 36 -53.50 -58.28 -30.63
CA GLY A 36 -52.33 -57.49 -30.27
C GLY A 36 -52.45 -56.04 -30.78
N VAL A 37 -51.51 -55.20 -30.37
CA VAL A 37 -51.51 -53.76 -30.68
C VAL A 37 -50.65 -53.49 -31.93
N PRO A 38 -51.22 -52.95 -33.03
CA PRO A 38 -50.45 -52.62 -34.23
C PRO A 38 -49.37 -51.57 -34.02
N LEU A 39 -48.21 -51.73 -34.66
CA LEU A 39 -47.11 -50.77 -34.69
C LEU A 39 -47.35 -49.68 -35.76
N ASP A 40 -48.43 -48.93 -35.62
CA ASP A 40 -48.88 -47.91 -36.58
C ASP A 40 -48.97 -46.49 -36.00
N ALA A 41 -49.49 -45.55 -36.80
CA ALA A 41 -49.62 -44.14 -36.43
C ALA A 41 -50.93 -43.79 -35.69
N GLU A 42 -51.85 -44.74 -35.53
CA GLU A 42 -53.06 -44.59 -34.71
C GLU A 42 -52.75 -44.95 -33.25
N HIS A 43 -52.01 -46.04 -33.05
CA HIS A 43 -51.62 -46.55 -31.73
C HIS A 43 -50.35 -45.86 -31.19
N PHE A 44 -49.37 -45.59 -32.07
CA PHE A 44 -48.07 -44.97 -31.72
C PHE A 44 -47.79 -43.76 -32.64
N PRO A 45 -48.48 -42.62 -32.47
CA PRO A 45 -48.45 -41.52 -33.43
C PRO A 45 -47.07 -40.87 -33.61
N ASP A 46 -46.25 -40.81 -32.55
CA ASP A 46 -44.88 -40.28 -32.59
C ASP A 46 -43.92 -41.27 -33.28
N PRO A 47 -43.24 -40.88 -34.39
CA PRO A 47 -42.36 -41.80 -35.11
C PRO A 47 -41.11 -42.25 -34.33
N ALA A 48 -40.58 -41.38 -33.45
CA ALA A 48 -39.40 -41.71 -32.64
C ALA A 48 -39.77 -42.69 -31.52
N PHE A 49 -40.94 -42.51 -30.89
CA PHE A 49 -41.46 -43.48 -29.93
C PHE A 49 -41.83 -44.80 -30.59
N ARG A 50 -42.46 -44.78 -31.78
CA ARG A 50 -42.74 -46.00 -32.56
C ARG A 50 -41.48 -46.78 -32.88
N THR A 51 -40.39 -46.09 -33.23
CA THR A 51 -39.08 -46.72 -33.47
C THR A 51 -38.50 -47.37 -32.20
N VAL A 52 -38.79 -46.84 -31.00
CA VAL A 52 -38.43 -47.50 -29.74
C VAL A 52 -39.28 -48.75 -29.51
N VAL A 53 -40.62 -48.66 -29.58
CA VAL A 53 -41.48 -49.81 -29.27
C VAL A 53 -41.41 -50.94 -30.30
N GLN A 54 -40.98 -50.65 -31.54
CA GLN A 54 -40.73 -51.66 -32.56
C GLN A 54 -39.69 -52.71 -32.15
N GLN A 55 -38.76 -52.40 -31.23
CA GLN A 55 -37.77 -53.37 -30.76
C GLN A 55 -38.37 -54.51 -29.91
N TYR A 56 -39.65 -54.43 -29.54
CA TYR A 56 -40.38 -55.44 -28.77
C TYR A 56 -41.31 -56.33 -29.61
N ASP A 57 -41.45 -56.08 -30.92
CA ASP A 57 -42.05 -57.03 -31.87
C ASP A 57 -41.01 -58.11 -32.21
N THR A 58 -40.88 -59.07 -31.30
CA THR A 58 -39.83 -60.11 -31.36
C THR A 58 -39.97 -61.00 -32.59
N ASN A 59 -41.19 -61.16 -33.08
CA ASN A 59 -41.54 -62.02 -34.20
C ASN A 59 -41.67 -61.26 -35.54
N ASN A 60 -41.57 -59.93 -35.51
CA ASN A 60 -41.55 -59.00 -36.65
C ASN A 60 -42.81 -59.05 -37.54
N ASN A 61 -44.00 -59.21 -36.93
CA ASN A 61 -45.28 -59.24 -37.66
C ASN A 61 -45.94 -57.86 -37.84
N GLY A 62 -45.45 -56.82 -37.16
CA GLY A 62 -46.02 -55.47 -37.12
C GLY A 62 -47.04 -55.24 -36.00
N THR A 63 -47.21 -56.17 -35.06
CA THR A 63 -48.22 -56.14 -33.99
C THR A 63 -47.66 -56.74 -32.70
N LEU A 64 -47.68 -55.96 -31.62
CA LEU A 64 -47.26 -56.41 -30.29
C LEU A 64 -48.30 -57.33 -29.67
N SER A 65 -47.95 -58.60 -29.42
CA SER A 65 -48.82 -59.54 -28.73
C SER A 65 -48.97 -59.22 -27.23
N GLN A 66 -49.98 -59.80 -26.57
CA GLN A 66 -50.17 -59.65 -25.12
C GLN A 66 -48.99 -60.19 -24.31
N GLN A 67 -48.27 -61.20 -24.82
CA GLN A 67 -47.05 -61.71 -24.20
C GLN A 67 -45.90 -60.72 -24.33
N GLU A 68 -45.66 -60.18 -25.53
CA GLU A 68 -44.61 -59.18 -25.77
C GLU A 68 -44.85 -57.89 -24.94
N LEU A 69 -46.11 -57.43 -24.81
CA LEU A 69 -46.46 -56.31 -23.92
C LEU A 69 -46.24 -56.62 -22.43
N ALA A 70 -46.39 -57.87 -22.00
CA ALA A 70 -46.20 -58.29 -20.62
C ALA A 70 -44.72 -58.53 -20.24
N ASP A 71 -43.88 -58.91 -21.20
CA ASP A 71 -42.44 -59.13 -20.99
C ASP A 71 -41.64 -57.81 -20.89
N VAL A 72 -42.17 -56.70 -21.44
CA VAL A 72 -41.55 -55.36 -21.35
C VAL A 72 -41.77 -54.75 -19.97
N THR A 73 -40.84 -55.07 -19.07
CA THR A 73 -40.78 -54.55 -17.68
C THR A 73 -39.85 -53.35 -17.50
N GLU A 74 -39.05 -53.02 -18.52
CA GLU A 74 -38.11 -51.89 -18.58
C GLU A 74 -38.17 -51.22 -19.96
N MET A 75 -38.08 -49.89 -20.05
CA MET A 75 -38.03 -49.17 -21.33
C MET A 75 -37.07 -47.97 -21.30
N TYR A 76 -36.06 -48.01 -22.17
CA TYR A 76 -35.00 -47.01 -22.26
C TYR A 76 -35.09 -46.24 -23.59
N ALA A 77 -35.54 -45.00 -23.52
CA ALA A 77 -36.00 -44.18 -24.64
C ALA A 77 -35.43 -42.75 -24.61
N TYR A 78 -34.25 -42.56 -24.00
CA TYR A 78 -33.58 -41.27 -23.88
C TYR A 78 -32.97 -40.79 -25.21
N GLU A 79 -32.84 -39.47 -25.37
CA GLU A 79 -32.15 -38.80 -26.49
C GLU A 79 -32.72 -39.13 -27.89
N ARG A 80 -34.03 -39.39 -27.98
CA ARG A 80 -34.70 -39.75 -29.24
C ARG A 80 -35.49 -38.63 -29.89
N GLY A 81 -35.66 -37.49 -29.22
CA GLY A 81 -36.48 -36.37 -29.70
C GLY A 81 -37.99 -36.65 -29.68
N ILE A 82 -38.43 -37.58 -28.82
CA ILE A 82 -39.83 -37.98 -28.66
C ILE A 82 -40.64 -36.79 -28.13
N LYS A 83 -41.82 -36.55 -28.74
CA LYS A 83 -42.78 -35.50 -28.39
C LYS A 83 -44.05 -36.04 -27.76
N SER A 84 -44.36 -37.31 -28.01
CA SER A 84 -45.44 -38.02 -27.32
C SER A 84 -45.11 -39.50 -27.14
N VAL A 85 -45.45 -40.05 -25.98
CA VAL A 85 -45.42 -41.51 -25.71
C VAL A 85 -46.82 -42.14 -25.78
N LYS A 86 -47.75 -41.57 -26.55
CA LYS A 86 -49.05 -42.19 -26.78
C LYS A 86 -48.86 -43.63 -27.32
N GLY A 87 -49.50 -44.59 -26.67
CA GLY A 87 -49.24 -46.03 -26.79
C GLY A 87 -48.47 -46.62 -25.60
N ILE A 88 -47.94 -45.81 -24.67
CA ILE A 88 -47.31 -46.29 -23.42
C ILE A 88 -48.31 -47.03 -22.52
N GLU A 89 -49.59 -46.71 -22.62
CA GLU A 89 -50.67 -47.31 -21.82
C GLU A 89 -50.82 -48.83 -22.00
N TYR A 90 -50.35 -49.38 -23.13
CA TYR A 90 -50.38 -50.82 -23.38
C TYR A 90 -49.32 -51.58 -22.56
N PHE A 91 -48.24 -50.92 -22.17
CA PHE A 91 -47.11 -51.50 -21.43
C PHE A 91 -47.35 -51.47 -19.90
N THR A 92 -48.44 -52.09 -19.46
CA THR A 92 -48.88 -52.09 -18.05
C THR A 92 -47.89 -52.79 -17.09
N ALA A 93 -47.00 -53.64 -17.61
CA ALA A 93 -45.97 -54.35 -16.85
C ALA A 93 -44.72 -53.51 -16.51
N LEU A 94 -44.60 -52.29 -17.05
CA LEU A 94 -43.40 -51.45 -16.86
C LEU A 94 -43.12 -51.13 -15.38
N THR A 95 -41.88 -51.37 -14.98
CA THR A 95 -41.34 -51.03 -13.65
C THR A 95 -40.21 -50.00 -13.70
N ASP A 96 -39.54 -49.84 -14.84
CA ASP A 96 -38.54 -48.80 -15.09
C ASP A 96 -38.80 -48.12 -16.45
N LEU A 97 -38.98 -46.81 -16.47
CA LEU A 97 -39.22 -46.02 -17.69
C LEU A 97 -38.31 -44.79 -17.73
N ARG A 98 -37.47 -44.69 -18.76
CA ARG A 98 -36.46 -43.63 -18.91
C ARG A 98 -36.63 -42.89 -20.23
N LEU A 99 -37.14 -41.66 -20.13
CA LEU A 99 -37.51 -40.77 -21.23
C LEU A 99 -36.74 -39.43 -21.19
N ASN A 100 -35.57 -39.42 -20.54
CA ASN A 100 -34.74 -38.23 -20.40
C ASN A 100 -34.29 -37.64 -21.75
N ASN A 101 -33.98 -36.34 -21.78
CA ASN A 101 -33.45 -35.65 -22.97
C ASN A 101 -34.37 -35.82 -24.20
N ASN A 102 -35.65 -35.46 -24.05
CA ASN A 102 -36.66 -35.54 -25.11
C ASN A 102 -37.43 -34.21 -25.24
N GLN A 103 -38.59 -34.23 -25.90
CA GLN A 103 -39.40 -33.05 -26.22
C GLN A 103 -40.85 -33.23 -25.74
N LEU A 104 -41.04 -33.99 -24.65
CA LEU A 104 -42.36 -34.23 -24.04
C LEU A 104 -42.88 -32.96 -23.38
N SER A 105 -44.00 -32.42 -23.89
CA SER A 105 -44.76 -31.34 -23.24
C SER A 105 -45.89 -31.86 -22.33
N SER A 106 -46.28 -33.13 -22.50
CA SER A 106 -47.15 -33.86 -21.58
C SER A 106 -46.82 -35.36 -21.60
N VAL A 107 -47.28 -36.07 -20.58
CA VAL A 107 -47.17 -37.54 -20.46
C VAL A 107 -48.41 -38.07 -19.73
N ASP A 108 -48.91 -39.23 -20.16
CA ASP A 108 -49.96 -39.98 -19.46
C ASP A 108 -49.35 -41.33 -19.07
N LEU A 109 -49.40 -41.66 -17.77
CA LEU A 109 -48.86 -42.88 -17.18
C LEU A 109 -49.90 -43.61 -16.32
N GLY A 110 -51.19 -43.27 -16.44
CA GLY A 110 -52.26 -43.77 -15.56
C GLY A 110 -52.41 -45.29 -15.58
N HIS A 111 -52.06 -45.92 -16.70
CA HIS A 111 -52.08 -47.38 -16.85
C HIS A 111 -50.78 -48.08 -16.39
N ASN A 112 -49.66 -47.36 -16.30
CA ASN A 112 -48.34 -47.90 -15.94
C ASN A 112 -48.15 -47.95 -14.41
N THR A 113 -49.13 -48.55 -13.72
CA THR A 113 -49.23 -48.56 -12.25
C THR A 113 -48.09 -49.31 -11.53
N ALA A 114 -47.36 -50.17 -12.25
CA ALA A 114 -46.23 -50.95 -11.74
C ALA A 114 -44.90 -50.17 -11.66
N LEU A 115 -44.83 -48.93 -12.16
CA LEU A 115 -43.60 -48.12 -12.22
C LEU A 115 -42.98 -47.88 -10.83
N LYS A 116 -41.68 -48.19 -10.71
CA LYS A 116 -40.82 -47.98 -9.54
C LYS A 116 -39.76 -46.91 -9.82
N THR A 117 -39.22 -46.91 -11.04
CA THR A 117 -38.30 -45.88 -11.54
C THR A 117 -38.98 -45.13 -12.68
N LEU A 118 -38.99 -43.80 -12.60
CA LEU A 118 -39.46 -42.94 -13.68
C LEU A 118 -38.49 -41.77 -13.85
N LEU A 119 -37.88 -41.67 -15.04
CA LEU A 119 -37.01 -40.57 -15.42
C LEU A 119 -37.62 -39.82 -16.61
N LEU A 120 -37.99 -38.56 -16.40
CA LEU A 120 -38.54 -37.62 -17.39
C LEU A 120 -37.71 -36.33 -17.45
N GLY A 121 -36.48 -36.35 -16.93
CA GLY A 121 -35.63 -35.17 -16.84
C GLY A 121 -35.25 -34.60 -18.23
N PHE A 122 -35.00 -33.30 -18.33
CA PHE A 122 -34.69 -32.62 -19.60
C PHE A 122 -35.80 -32.84 -20.66
N ASN A 123 -36.98 -32.34 -20.34
CA ASN A 123 -38.17 -32.33 -21.20
C ASN A 123 -38.85 -30.95 -21.14
N GLN A 124 -40.13 -30.86 -21.51
CA GLN A 124 -40.90 -29.62 -21.60
C GLN A 124 -42.20 -29.71 -20.78
N LEU A 125 -42.26 -30.59 -19.78
CA LEU A 125 -43.44 -30.85 -18.97
C LEU A 125 -43.76 -29.64 -18.08
N SER A 126 -44.98 -29.10 -18.22
CA SER A 126 -45.52 -28.06 -17.34
C SER A 126 -46.39 -28.63 -16.20
N SER A 127 -46.84 -29.88 -16.35
CA SER A 127 -47.47 -30.70 -15.31
C SER A 127 -47.25 -32.20 -15.59
N VAL A 128 -47.48 -33.03 -14.56
CA VAL A 128 -47.56 -34.50 -14.67
C VAL A 128 -48.52 -35.03 -13.60
N ASP A 129 -49.31 -36.05 -13.93
CA ASP A 129 -50.09 -36.82 -12.95
C ASP A 129 -49.35 -38.13 -12.64
N LEU A 130 -49.07 -38.36 -11.35
CA LEU A 130 -48.41 -39.55 -10.82
C LEU A 130 -49.25 -40.28 -9.77
N SER A 131 -50.52 -39.90 -9.61
CA SER A 131 -51.45 -40.42 -8.58
C SER A 131 -51.64 -41.93 -8.67
N HIS A 132 -51.56 -42.49 -9.87
CA HIS A 132 -51.73 -43.92 -10.15
C HIS A 132 -50.40 -44.71 -9.99
N ASN A 133 -49.26 -44.04 -10.08
CA ASN A 133 -47.91 -44.65 -10.04
C ASN A 133 -47.43 -44.79 -8.57
N THR A 134 -48.29 -45.35 -7.72
CA THR A 134 -48.06 -45.52 -6.27
C THR A 134 -46.94 -46.51 -5.92
N ALA A 135 -46.32 -47.14 -6.92
CA ALA A 135 -45.16 -48.02 -6.78
C ALA A 135 -43.81 -47.28 -6.82
N LEU A 136 -43.77 -46.00 -7.21
CA LEU A 136 -42.54 -45.22 -7.42
C LEU A 136 -41.65 -45.15 -6.17
N THR A 137 -40.38 -45.53 -6.34
CA THR A 137 -39.28 -45.39 -5.38
C THR A 137 -38.23 -44.38 -5.84
N TYR A 138 -38.03 -44.24 -7.16
CA TYR A 138 -37.11 -43.28 -7.77
C TYR A 138 -37.87 -42.42 -8.79
N LEU A 139 -37.80 -41.10 -8.65
CA LEU A 139 -38.46 -40.15 -9.57
C LEU A 139 -37.52 -39.00 -9.93
N ALA A 140 -37.34 -38.76 -11.23
CA ALA A 140 -36.63 -37.60 -11.76
C ALA A 140 -37.49 -36.85 -12.77
N LEU A 141 -37.80 -35.59 -12.46
CA LEU A 141 -38.52 -34.62 -13.30
C LEU A 141 -37.71 -33.31 -13.45
N ASP A 142 -36.41 -33.36 -13.25
CA ASP A 142 -35.51 -32.21 -13.33
C ASP A 142 -35.45 -31.60 -14.75
N ASN A 143 -35.00 -30.36 -14.89
CA ASN A 143 -34.88 -29.68 -16.18
C ASN A 143 -36.20 -29.72 -16.99
N ASN A 144 -37.29 -29.26 -16.37
CA ASN A 144 -38.64 -29.18 -16.94
C ASN A 144 -39.26 -27.80 -16.66
N GLN A 145 -40.58 -27.65 -16.82
CA GLN A 145 -41.32 -26.40 -16.66
C GLN A 145 -42.39 -26.50 -15.56
N LEU A 146 -42.21 -27.42 -14.60
CA LEU A 146 -43.19 -27.70 -13.55
C LEU A 146 -43.29 -26.51 -12.58
N SER A 147 -44.50 -25.95 -12.46
CA SER A 147 -44.82 -24.94 -11.43
C SER A 147 -45.44 -25.54 -10.17
N SER A 148 -45.92 -26.79 -10.25
CA SER A 148 -46.31 -27.64 -9.12
C SER A 148 -46.21 -29.12 -9.50
N VAL A 149 -46.22 -30.01 -8.49
CA VAL A 149 -46.34 -31.46 -8.64
C VAL A 149 -47.04 -32.03 -7.39
N ASP A 150 -47.97 -32.97 -7.57
CA ASP A 150 -48.54 -33.76 -6.46
C ASP A 150 -47.76 -35.06 -6.30
N LEU A 151 -47.26 -35.30 -5.08
CA LEU A 151 -46.48 -36.49 -4.70
C LEU A 151 -47.11 -37.24 -3.52
N SER A 152 -48.30 -36.82 -3.06
CA SER A 152 -49.02 -37.37 -1.90
C SER A 152 -49.28 -38.88 -2.01
N HIS A 153 -49.49 -39.36 -3.24
CA HIS A 153 -49.74 -40.76 -3.56
C HIS A 153 -48.45 -41.60 -3.65
N ASN A 154 -47.30 -40.98 -3.87
CA ASN A 154 -46.01 -41.63 -4.13
C ASN A 154 -45.22 -41.86 -2.82
N THR A 155 -45.90 -42.37 -1.80
CA THR A 155 -45.39 -42.62 -0.42
C THR A 155 -44.25 -43.65 -0.30
N LYS A 156 -43.78 -44.20 -1.43
CA LYS A 156 -42.65 -45.14 -1.50
C LYS A 156 -41.33 -44.48 -1.97
N LEU A 157 -41.36 -43.22 -2.42
CA LEU A 157 -40.18 -42.51 -2.90
C LEU A 157 -39.05 -42.49 -1.86
N THR A 158 -37.87 -42.94 -2.29
CA THR A 158 -36.58 -42.83 -1.59
C THR A 158 -35.68 -41.79 -2.23
N GLU A 159 -35.83 -41.56 -3.54
CA GLU A 159 -35.02 -40.60 -4.29
C GLU A 159 -35.91 -39.72 -5.19
N LEU A 160 -35.75 -38.41 -5.09
CA LEU A 160 -36.57 -37.42 -5.78
C LEU A 160 -35.71 -36.26 -6.33
N TYR A 161 -35.77 -36.07 -7.64
CA TYR A 161 -35.04 -35.04 -8.38
C TYR A 161 -36.02 -34.12 -9.10
N LEU A 162 -36.06 -32.86 -8.68
CA LEU A 162 -36.97 -31.80 -9.14
C LEU A 162 -36.22 -30.50 -9.49
N TYR A 163 -34.89 -30.55 -9.55
CA TYR A 163 -34.04 -29.38 -9.75
C TYR A 163 -34.19 -28.79 -11.16
N ILE A 164 -33.99 -27.48 -11.32
CA ILE A 164 -34.23 -26.73 -12.58
C ILE A 164 -35.69 -26.91 -13.04
N ASN A 165 -36.60 -26.26 -12.30
CA ASN A 165 -38.04 -26.18 -12.57
C ASN A 165 -38.56 -24.78 -12.17
N GLN A 166 -39.88 -24.61 -12.04
CA GLN A 166 -40.55 -23.36 -11.68
C GLN A 166 -41.35 -23.47 -10.37
N LEU A 167 -40.97 -24.41 -9.49
CA LEU A 167 -41.68 -24.71 -8.23
C LEU A 167 -41.51 -23.56 -7.23
N SER A 168 -42.60 -22.87 -6.89
CA SER A 168 -42.63 -21.89 -5.80
C SER A 168 -42.92 -22.51 -4.43
N SER A 169 -43.45 -23.73 -4.42
CA SER A 169 -43.59 -24.62 -3.26
C SER A 169 -43.62 -26.09 -3.70
N VAL A 170 -43.44 -27.00 -2.75
CA VAL A 170 -43.62 -28.45 -2.92
C VAL A 170 -44.06 -29.07 -1.60
N ASP A 171 -44.97 -30.05 -1.62
CA ASP A 171 -45.25 -30.92 -0.46
C ASP A 171 -44.47 -32.24 -0.61
N VAL A 172 -43.63 -32.54 0.37
CA VAL A 172 -42.90 -33.81 0.49
C VAL A 172 -43.23 -34.54 1.81
N SER A 173 -44.20 -34.05 2.60
CA SER A 173 -44.55 -34.59 3.92
C SER A 173 -45.00 -36.06 3.88
N HIS A 174 -45.67 -36.44 2.79
CA HIS A 174 -46.12 -37.80 2.52
C HIS A 174 -44.97 -38.75 2.13
N ASN A 175 -43.85 -38.22 1.64
CA ASN A 175 -42.70 -38.96 1.12
C ASN A 175 -41.64 -39.21 2.22
N THR A 176 -42.11 -39.70 3.37
CA THR A 176 -41.32 -39.94 4.61
C THR A 176 -40.11 -40.87 4.46
N LYS A 177 -39.98 -41.57 3.33
CA LYS A 177 -38.87 -42.49 3.01
C LYS A 177 -37.72 -41.86 2.23
N LEU A 178 -37.83 -40.59 1.82
CA LEU A 178 -36.77 -39.91 1.05
C LEU A 178 -35.44 -39.93 1.79
N THR A 179 -34.43 -40.51 1.15
CA THR A 179 -33.00 -40.44 1.51
C THR A 179 -32.26 -39.38 0.68
N THR A 180 -32.74 -39.11 -0.54
CA THR A 180 -32.18 -38.12 -1.46
C THR A 180 -33.29 -37.17 -1.94
N LEU A 181 -33.11 -35.86 -1.78
CA LEU A 181 -34.04 -34.83 -2.27
C LEU A 181 -33.28 -33.66 -2.91
N TRP A 182 -33.44 -33.47 -4.22
CA TRP A 182 -32.83 -32.37 -4.97
C TRP A 182 -33.91 -31.44 -5.54
N LEU A 183 -33.93 -30.20 -5.05
CA LEU A 183 -34.89 -29.13 -5.37
C LEU A 183 -34.18 -27.84 -5.85
N GLY A 184 -32.87 -27.91 -6.15
CA GLY A 184 -32.09 -26.74 -6.53
C GLY A 184 -32.56 -26.05 -7.81
N ALA A 185 -32.21 -24.77 -8.01
CA ALA A 185 -32.64 -23.95 -9.15
C ALA A 185 -34.17 -23.95 -9.33
N ASN A 186 -34.88 -23.50 -8.29
CA ASN A 186 -36.32 -23.25 -8.29
C ASN A 186 -36.61 -21.90 -7.60
N PRO A 187 -37.81 -21.31 -7.75
CA PRO A 187 -38.22 -20.13 -6.99
C PRO A 187 -38.80 -20.45 -5.59
N LEU A 188 -38.27 -21.44 -4.86
CA LEU A 188 -38.76 -21.75 -3.50
C LEU A 188 -38.35 -20.66 -2.51
N SER A 189 -39.32 -20.10 -1.80
CA SER A 189 -39.09 -19.18 -0.66
C SER A 189 -39.10 -19.88 0.70
N SER A 190 -39.64 -21.11 0.76
CA SER A 190 -39.60 -22.01 1.91
C SER A 190 -39.80 -23.47 1.47
N VAL A 191 -39.42 -24.42 2.32
CA VAL A 191 -39.69 -25.85 2.15
C VAL A 191 -39.81 -26.52 3.52
N ASP A 192 -40.77 -27.43 3.71
CA ASP A 192 -40.82 -28.30 4.90
C ASP A 192 -40.20 -29.67 4.56
N VAL A 193 -39.16 -30.04 5.32
CA VAL A 193 -38.49 -31.35 5.24
C VAL A 193 -38.56 -32.11 6.57
N SER A 194 -39.32 -31.61 7.56
CA SER A 194 -39.38 -32.16 8.93
C SER A 194 -39.85 -33.62 8.99
N HIS A 195 -40.75 -33.99 8.08
CA HIS A 195 -41.29 -35.34 7.92
C HIS A 195 -40.29 -36.32 7.28
N ASN A 196 -39.28 -35.82 6.55
CA ASN A 196 -38.33 -36.61 5.78
C ASN A 196 -37.09 -36.98 6.61
N THR A 197 -37.33 -37.56 7.80
CA THR A 197 -36.30 -37.98 8.78
C THR A 197 -35.37 -39.12 8.31
N ALA A 198 -35.56 -39.59 7.07
CA ALA A 198 -34.67 -40.51 6.38
C ALA A 198 -33.56 -39.82 5.55
N LEU A 199 -33.66 -38.50 5.30
CA LEU A 199 -32.75 -37.78 4.41
C LEU A 199 -31.27 -37.89 4.81
N THR A 200 -30.45 -38.27 3.84
CA THR A 200 -28.97 -38.32 3.90
C THR A 200 -28.32 -37.30 2.96
N GLU A 201 -28.99 -36.92 1.87
CA GLU A 201 -28.55 -35.87 0.94
C GLU A 201 -29.73 -34.94 0.60
N LEU A 202 -29.58 -33.65 0.88
CA LEU A 202 -30.55 -32.59 0.59
C LEU A 202 -29.88 -31.46 -0.20
N ARG A 203 -30.42 -31.13 -1.38
CA ARG A 203 -29.93 -30.04 -2.23
C ARG A 203 -31.02 -29.01 -2.49
N LEU A 204 -30.79 -27.79 -2.03
CA LEU A 204 -31.68 -26.63 -2.08
C LEU A 204 -31.01 -25.41 -2.74
N TYR A 205 -29.91 -25.61 -3.45
CA TYR A 205 -29.11 -24.56 -4.09
C TYR A 205 -29.91 -23.66 -5.03
N SER A 206 -29.49 -22.41 -5.25
CA SER A 206 -30.12 -21.48 -6.22
C SER A 206 -31.63 -21.36 -6.03
N ASN A 207 -32.07 -21.09 -4.80
CA ASN A 207 -33.47 -20.83 -4.44
C ASN A 207 -33.60 -19.45 -3.77
N GLN A 208 -34.75 -19.14 -3.19
CA GLN A 208 -35.05 -17.85 -2.52
C GLN A 208 -35.22 -18.04 -1.01
N LEU A 209 -34.57 -19.05 -0.41
CA LEU A 209 -34.71 -19.39 1.00
C LEU A 209 -34.02 -18.34 1.87
N SER A 210 -34.79 -17.66 2.73
CA SER A 210 -34.26 -16.79 3.79
C SER A 210 -34.03 -17.53 5.12
N SER A 211 -34.62 -18.72 5.26
CA SER A 211 -34.39 -19.69 6.33
C SER A 211 -34.74 -21.10 5.87
N VAL A 212 -34.26 -22.12 6.60
CA VAL A 212 -34.62 -23.53 6.43
C VAL A 212 -34.51 -24.24 7.77
N ASP A 213 -35.45 -25.13 8.10
CA ASP A 213 -35.32 -26.05 9.23
C ASP A 213 -34.84 -27.42 8.74
N VAL A 214 -33.68 -27.86 9.23
CA VAL A 214 -33.11 -29.19 8.98
C VAL A 214 -32.91 -30.00 10.27
N SER A 215 -33.43 -29.51 11.41
CA SER A 215 -33.22 -30.10 12.75
C SER A 215 -33.70 -31.56 12.86
N HIS A 216 -34.78 -31.89 12.16
CA HIS A 216 -35.37 -33.23 12.12
C HIS A 216 -34.55 -34.20 11.23
N ASN A 217 -33.74 -33.68 10.31
CA ASN A 217 -32.98 -34.44 9.31
C ASN A 217 -31.58 -34.82 9.85
N THR A 218 -31.56 -35.40 11.05
CA THR A 218 -30.37 -35.80 11.83
C THR A 218 -29.40 -36.75 11.11
N LYS A 219 -29.82 -37.36 9.98
CA LYS A 219 -29.02 -38.27 9.16
C LYS A 219 -28.31 -37.60 7.98
N LEU A 220 -28.52 -36.30 7.74
CA LEU A 220 -27.88 -35.59 6.62
C LEU A 220 -26.37 -35.72 6.68
N ALA A 221 -25.79 -36.34 5.65
CA ALA A 221 -24.37 -36.42 5.39
C ALA A 221 -23.93 -35.33 4.40
N LYS A 222 -24.84 -34.85 3.54
CA LYS A 222 -24.62 -33.74 2.63
C LYS A 222 -25.77 -32.74 2.67
N LEU A 223 -25.43 -31.46 2.69
CA LEU A 223 -26.39 -30.36 2.62
C LEU A 223 -25.85 -29.25 1.71
N ALA A 224 -26.59 -28.94 0.65
CA ALA A 224 -26.27 -27.90 -0.32
C ALA A 224 -27.34 -26.79 -0.27
N LEU A 225 -26.91 -25.59 0.14
CA LEU A 225 -27.72 -24.39 0.43
C LEU A 225 -27.12 -23.13 -0.22
N GLU A 226 -26.15 -23.28 -1.11
CA GLU A 226 -25.51 -22.22 -1.88
C GLU A 226 -26.52 -21.42 -2.74
N TRP A 227 -26.20 -20.17 -3.06
CA TRP A 227 -27.05 -19.27 -3.86
C TRP A 227 -28.49 -19.12 -3.32
N ASN A 228 -28.63 -18.89 -2.02
CA ASN A 228 -29.90 -18.57 -1.35
C ASN A 228 -29.82 -17.18 -0.69
N GLN A 229 -30.68 -16.89 0.29
CA GLN A 229 -30.75 -15.62 1.01
C GLN A 229 -30.60 -15.81 2.52
N LEU A 230 -29.87 -16.86 2.94
CA LEU A 230 -29.73 -17.24 4.34
C LEU A 230 -28.84 -16.24 5.09
N SER A 231 -29.39 -15.66 6.15
CA SER A 231 -28.62 -14.87 7.14
C SER A 231 -28.03 -15.72 8.26
N SER A 232 -28.61 -16.91 8.51
CA SER A 232 -28.19 -17.92 9.48
C SER A 232 -28.82 -19.28 9.14
N VAL A 233 -28.26 -20.35 9.71
CA VAL A 233 -28.82 -21.72 9.66
C VAL A 233 -28.41 -22.47 10.94
N ASP A 234 -29.31 -23.27 11.52
CA ASP A 234 -28.99 -24.19 12.62
C ASP A 234 -28.60 -25.56 12.05
N LEU A 235 -27.42 -26.04 12.43
CA LEU A 235 -26.82 -27.30 11.99
C LEU A 235 -26.47 -28.22 13.17
N SER A 236 -26.81 -27.82 14.40
CA SER A 236 -26.44 -28.49 15.66
C SER A 236 -26.93 -29.94 15.72
N HIS A 237 -28.10 -30.21 15.14
CA HIS A 237 -28.70 -31.54 15.06
C HIS A 237 -28.11 -32.41 13.93
N ASN A 238 -27.45 -31.83 12.93
CA ASN A 238 -26.97 -32.51 11.72
C ASN A 238 -25.53 -33.05 11.89
N THR A 239 -25.28 -33.73 13.02
CA THR A 239 -23.98 -34.32 13.42
C THR A 239 -23.47 -35.46 12.50
N ALA A 240 -24.22 -35.78 11.44
CA ALA A 240 -23.82 -36.70 10.38
C ALA A 240 -23.10 -36.02 9.21
N LEU A 241 -23.14 -34.68 9.09
CA LEU A 241 -22.62 -33.95 7.92
C LEU A 241 -21.12 -34.20 7.66
N THR A 242 -20.83 -34.60 6.42
CA THR A 242 -19.50 -34.73 5.83
C THR A 242 -19.23 -33.66 4.76
N GLU A 243 -20.29 -33.10 4.15
CA GLU A 243 -20.23 -32.10 3.09
C GLU A 243 -21.29 -31.01 3.35
N LEU A 244 -20.86 -29.75 3.38
CA LEU A 244 -21.74 -28.59 3.59
C LEU A 244 -21.36 -27.45 2.65
N GLU A 245 -22.34 -26.99 1.88
CA GLU A 245 -22.19 -25.88 0.94
C GLU A 245 -23.21 -24.77 1.26
N LEU A 246 -22.72 -23.56 1.54
CA LEU A 246 -23.48 -22.36 1.95
C LEU A 246 -23.01 -21.10 1.20
N PHE A 247 -22.22 -21.26 0.15
CA PHE A 247 -21.57 -20.14 -0.53
C PHE A 247 -22.55 -19.29 -1.35
N GLY A 248 -22.24 -18.01 -1.59
CA GLY A 248 -23.09 -17.13 -2.40
C GLY A 248 -24.47 -16.85 -1.78
N ASN A 249 -24.60 -16.92 -0.45
CA ASN A 249 -25.81 -16.47 0.25
C ASN A 249 -25.84 -14.96 0.47
N HIS A 250 -24.69 -14.29 0.35
CA HIS A 250 -24.48 -12.83 0.44
C HIS A 250 -25.06 -12.13 1.70
N GLN A 251 -25.54 -12.89 2.70
CA GLN A 251 -26.14 -12.39 3.95
C GLN A 251 -25.66 -13.17 5.18
N LEU A 252 -25.04 -14.34 5.00
CA LEU A 252 -24.55 -15.19 6.07
C LEU A 252 -23.35 -14.50 6.75
N SER A 253 -23.53 -14.10 8.00
CA SER A 253 -22.53 -13.35 8.79
C SER A 253 -21.94 -14.14 9.96
N SER A 254 -22.55 -15.28 10.30
CA SER A 254 -22.01 -16.30 11.21
C SER A 254 -22.64 -17.67 10.92
N VAL A 255 -21.93 -18.73 11.28
CA VAL A 255 -22.43 -20.12 11.24
C VAL A 255 -21.74 -20.92 12.34
N ASP A 256 -22.48 -21.76 13.07
CA ASP A 256 -21.88 -22.78 13.95
C ASP A 256 -21.73 -24.10 13.20
N VAL A 257 -20.49 -24.59 13.14
CA VAL A 257 -20.15 -25.92 12.59
C VAL A 257 -19.50 -26.84 13.63
N SER A 258 -19.43 -26.42 14.90
CA SER A 258 -18.74 -27.15 15.99
C SER A 258 -19.31 -28.56 16.22
N HIS A 259 -20.62 -28.71 16.05
CA HIS A 259 -21.35 -29.99 16.16
C HIS A 259 -21.08 -30.93 14.96
N ASN A 260 -20.66 -30.38 13.81
CA ASN A 260 -20.50 -31.10 12.54
C ASN A 260 -19.06 -31.64 12.38
N THR A 261 -18.57 -32.31 13.43
CA THR A 261 -17.19 -32.83 13.56
C THR A 261 -16.73 -33.80 12.45
N LYS A 262 -17.65 -34.31 11.63
CA LYS A 262 -17.38 -35.21 10.50
C LYS A 262 -17.14 -34.50 9.17
N LEU A 263 -17.29 -33.16 9.10
CA LEU A 263 -17.10 -32.41 7.86
C LEU A 263 -15.71 -32.65 7.25
N THR A 264 -15.69 -33.16 6.02
CA THR A 264 -14.50 -33.31 5.16
C THR A 264 -14.42 -32.20 4.12
N LYS A 265 -15.57 -31.64 3.71
CA LYS A 265 -15.70 -30.51 2.77
C LYS A 265 -16.62 -29.44 3.35
N LEU A 266 -16.15 -28.20 3.37
CA LEU A 266 -16.90 -27.03 3.86
C LEU A 266 -16.70 -25.83 2.91
N SER A 267 -17.79 -25.35 2.31
CA SER A 267 -17.81 -24.20 1.41
C SER A 267 -18.67 -23.07 1.96
N LEU A 268 -18.04 -22.01 2.47
CA LEU A 268 -18.69 -20.81 3.03
C LEU A 268 -18.36 -19.52 2.26
N GLY A 269 -17.77 -19.63 1.06
CA GLY A 269 -17.34 -18.48 0.27
C GLY A 269 -18.45 -17.52 -0.15
N ASP A 270 -18.11 -16.31 -0.60
CA ASP A 270 -19.06 -15.31 -1.11
C ASP A 270 -20.21 -15.00 -0.12
N ASN A 271 -19.80 -14.50 1.05
CA ASN A 271 -20.64 -14.27 2.22
C ASN A 271 -20.12 -13.05 3.03
N HIS A 272 -20.62 -12.86 4.25
CA HIS A 272 -20.25 -11.75 5.13
C HIS A 272 -19.67 -12.22 6.48
N LEU A 273 -18.97 -13.36 6.49
CA LEU A 273 -18.30 -13.88 7.67
C LEU A 273 -17.10 -12.99 8.03
N SER A 274 -17.13 -12.43 9.24
CA SER A 274 -15.99 -11.72 9.85
C SER A 274 -15.10 -12.62 10.72
N SER A 275 -15.64 -13.78 11.10
CA SER A 275 -14.93 -14.87 11.79
C SER A 275 -15.67 -16.20 11.56
N VAL A 276 -14.96 -17.33 11.71
CA VAL A 276 -15.53 -18.68 11.75
C VAL A 276 -14.66 -19.57 12.64
N ASP A 277 -15.28 -20.45 13.45
CA ASP A 277 -14.57 -21.52 14.16
C ASP A 277 -14.67 -22.82 13.36
N VAL A 278 -13.51 -23.36 12.96
CA VAL A 278 -13.37 -24.67 12.31
C VAL A 278 -12.53 -25.66 13.13
N SER A 279 -12.19 -25.31 14.38
CA SER A 279 -11.30 -26.10 15.26
C SER A 279 -11.80 -27.52 15.53
N HIS A 280 -13.12 -27.67 15.64
CA HIS A 280 -13.82 -28.94 15.86
C HIS A 280 -13.86 -29.83 14.60
N ASN A 281 -13.70 -29.25 13.40
CA ASN A 281 -13.83 -29.92 12.11
C ASN A 281 -12.48 -30.53 11.65
N THR A 282 -11.87 -31.31 12.54
CA THR A 282 -10.55 -31.98 12.34
C THR A 282 -10.54 -33.05 11.23
N ALA A 283 -11.67 -33.25 10.54
CA ALA A 283 -11.81 -34.11 9.37
C ALA A 283 -11.63 -33.36 8.02
N LEU A 284 -11.64 -32.03 8.00
CA LEU A 284 -11.60 -31.22 6.78
C LEU A 284 -10.36 -31.51 5.90
N THR A 285 -10.63 -31.84 4.64
CA THR A 285 -9.65 -31.91 3.54
C THR A 285 -9.81 -30.76 2.55
N TYR A 286 -11.03 -30.22 2.42
CA TYR A 286 -11.36 -29.05 1.61
C TYR A 286 -12.01 -27.97 2.49
N LEU A 287 -11.52 -26.73 2.40
CA LEU A 287 -12.11 -25.57 3.07
C LEU A 287 -12.07 -24.34 2.16
N TRP A 288 -13.24 -23.77 1.85
CA TRP A 288 -13.38 -22.52 1.09
C TRP A 288 -14.09 -21.46 1.93
N LEU A 289 -13.37 -20.36 2.19
CA LEU A 289 -13.81 -19.18 2.94
C LEU A 289 -13.58 -17.88 2.13
N GLY A 290 -13.36 -17.97 0.82
CA GLY A 290 -13.05 -16.82 -0.03
C GLY A 290 -14.21 -15.84 -0.16
N CYS A 291 -13.96 -14.62 -0.65
CA CYS A 291 -14.96 -13.54 -0.78
C CYS A 291 -15.77 -13.33 0.52
N ASN A 292 -15.07 -13.05 1.61
CA ASN A 292 -15.64 -12.83 2.95
C ASN A 292 -14.98 -11.61 3.62
N GLN A 293 -15.18 -11.42 4.93
CA GLN A 293 -14.67 -10.28 5.69
C GLN A 293 -13.67 -10.73 6.78
N LEU A 294 -12.99 -11.87 6.57
CA LEU A 294 -12.07 -12.44 7.56
C LEU A 294 -10.80 -11.59 7.66
N SER A 295 -10.55 -11.04 8.85
CA SER A 295 -9.28 -10.37 9.19
C SER A 295 -8.24 -11.33 9.79
N SER A 296 -8.68 -12.49 10.25
CA SER A 296 -7.87 -13.64 10.68
C SER A 296 -8.69 -14.93 10.57
N VAL A 297 -8.01 -16.08 10.54
CA VAL A 297 -8.62 -17.42 10.61
C VAL A 297 -7.65 -18.38 11.30
N ASP A 298 -8.17 -19.28 12.14
CA ASP A 298 -7.39 -20.40 12.70
C ASP A 298 -7.74 -21.69 11.96
N VAL A 299 -6.72 -22.27 11.30
CA VAL A 299 -6.80 -23.57 10.61
C VAL A 299 -5.86 -24.61 11.22
N SER A 300 -5.25 -24.33 12.38
CA SER A 300 -4.22 -25.15 13.03
C SER A 300 -4.68 -26.58 13.35
N HIS A 301 -5.97 -26.75 13.66
CA HIS A 301 -6.59 -28.03 13.97
C HIS A 301 -6.93 -28.86 12.72
N ASN A 302 -6.98 -28.22 11.54
CA ASN A 302 -7.40 -28.82 10.27
C ASN A 302 -6.19 -29.41 9.51
N THR A 303 -5.40 -30.22 10.21
CA THR A 303 -4.15 -30.90 9.76
C THR A 303 -4.31 -31.91 8.61
N LYS A 304 -5.50 -31.98 8.02
CA LYS A 304 -5.85 -32.83 6.87
C LYS A 304 -6.13 -32.04 5.59
N LEU A 305 -6.18 -30.70 5.65
CA LEU A 305 -6.44 -29.86 4.48
C LEU A 305 -5.44 -30.15 3.35
N THR A 306 -5.99 -30.45 2.18
CA THR A 306 -5.29 -30.55 0.90
C THR A 306 -5.64 -29.37 -0.01
N GLU A 307 -6.81 -28.77 0.16
CA GLU A 307 -7.25 -27.58 -0.58
C GLU A 307 -7.79 -26.53 0.39
N LEU A 308 -7.23 -25.32 0.34
CA LEU A 308 -7.60 -24.19 1.19
C LEU A 308 -7.72 -22.91 0.36
N TYR A 309 -8.89 -22.29 0.40
CA TYR A 309 -9.26 -21.13 -0.41
C TYR A 309 -9.70 -19.97 0.51
N LEU A 310 -8.87 -18.93 0.60
CA LEU A 310 -9.02 -17.76 1.49
C LEU A 310 -9.00 -16.42 0.70
N GLU A 311 -9.09 -16.47 -0.62
CA GLU A 311 -9.00 -15.32 -1.51
C GLU A 311 -10.10 -14.28 -1.27
N GLY A 312 -9.83 -12.99 -1.51
CA GLY A 312 -10.86 -11.94 -1.34
C GLY A 312 -11.32 -11.77 0.11
N ASN A 313 -10.37 -11.66 1.04
CA ASN A 313 -10.60 -11.42 2.47
C ASN A 313 -9.79 -10.20 2.93
N GLN A 314 -9.65 -10.02 4.26
CA GLN A 314 -8.93 -8.90 4.88
C GLN A 314 -7.69 -9.38 5.66
N LEU A 315 -7.13 -10.54 5.28
CA LEU A 315 -6.01 -11.16 5.99
C LEU A 315 -4.73 -10.34 5.80
N SER A 316 -4.10 -9.95 6.91
CA SER A 316 -2.75 -9.34 6.92
C SER A 316 -1.65 -10.35 7.30
N SER A 317 -2.03 -11.48 7.88
CA SER A 317 -1.19 -12.64 8.16
C SER A 317 -2.07 -13.91 8.25
N VAL A 318 -1.48 -15.08 8.07
CA VAL A 318 -2.12 -16.39 8.29
C VAL A 318 -1.06 -17.40 8.74
N ASP A 319 -1.36 -18.24 9.74
CA ASP A 319 -0.52 -19.38 10.12
C ASP A 319 -1.02 -20.64 9.41
N LEU A 320 -0.16 -21.23 8.59
CA LEU A 320 -0.39 -22.48 7.86
C LEU A 320 0.57 -23.59 8.32
N SER A 321 1.35 -23.38 9.39
CA SER A 321 2.47 -24.25 9.82
C SER A 321 2.07 -25.68 10.20
N HIS A 322 0.76 -25.94 10.35
CA HIS A 322 0.12 -27.21 10.67
C HIS A 322 -0.56 -27.89 9.47
N ASN A 323 -0.70 -27.19 8.34
CA ASN A 323 -1.48 -27.60 7.17
C ASN A 323 -0.60 -28.17 6.05
N THR A 324 0.44 -28.93 6.43
CA THR A 324 1.54 -29.39 5.56
C THR A 324 1.16 -30.37 4.45
N LYS A 325 -0.14 -30.61 4.24
CA LYS A 325 -0.72 -31.45 3.18
C LYS A 325 -1.36 -30.66 2.04
N LEU A 326 -1.37 -29.33 2.11
CA LEU A 326 -1.92 -28.48 1.06
C LEU A 326 -1.24 -28.76 -0.29
N THR A 327 -2.04 -29.17 -1.26
CA THR A 327 -1.72 -29.28 -2.69
C THR A 327 -2.21 -28.05 -3.45
N LYS A 328 -3.29 -27.39 -2.98
CA LYS A 328 -3.79 -26.13 -3.51
C LYS A 328 -3.97 -25.09 -2.40
N LEU A 329 -3.55 -23.86 -2.68
CA LEU A 329 -3.69 -22.73 -1.76
C LEU A 329 -4.04 -21.45 -2.53
N ALA A 330 -5.16 -20.82 -2.17
CA ALA A 330 -5.52 -19.50 -2.67
C ALA A 330 -5.52 -18.47 -1.52
N LEU A 331 -4.70 -17.43 -1.67
CA LEU A 331 -4.51 -16.30 -0.76
C LEU A 331 -4.72 -14.95 -1.46
N SER A 332 -5.09 -14.95 -2.75
CA SER A 332 -5.20 -13.76 -3.58
C SER A 332 -6.15 -12.70 -3.03
N ARG A 333 -5.98 -11.42 -3.38
CA ARG A 333 -6.85 -10.31 -2.93
C ARG A 333 -6.98 -10.26 -1.40
N ASN A 334 -5.84 -10.10 -0.74
CA ASN A 334 -5.70 -9.92 0.71
C ASN A 334 -4.68 -8.79 0.98
N TYR A 335 -4.27 -8.62 2.24
CA TYR A 335 -3.26 -7.63 2.67
C TYR A 335 -1.97 -8.30 3.16
N LEU A 336 -1.64 -9.49 2.63
CA LEU A 336 -0.51 -10.29 3.08
C LEU A 336 0.81 -9.71 2.54
N SER A 337 1.75 -9.45 3.44
CA SER A 337 3.13 -9.01 3.11
C SER A 337 4.15 -10.15 3.14
N SER A 338 3.80 -11.28 3.76
CA SER A 338 4.57 -12.53 3.80
C SER A 338 3.69 -13.71 4.28
N VAL A 339 4.14 -14.94 4.04
CA VAL A 339 3.60 -16.19 4.62
C VAL A 339 4.69 -17.28 4.55
N ASP A 340 4.74 -18.19 5.52
CA ASP A 340 5.70 -19.30 5.53
C ASP A 340 5.17 -20.51 4.71
N LEU A 341 5.79 -20.76 3.57
CA LEU A 341 5.48 -21.91 2.70
C LEU A 341 6.51 -23.04 2.77
N SER A 342 7.54 -22.95 3.63
CA SER A 342 8.67 -23.89 3.73
C SER A 342 8.26 -25.35 4.00
N ARG A 343 7.11 -25.56 4.65
CA ARG A 343 6.55 -26.89 4.96
C ARG A 343 5.57 -27.43 3.91
N HIS A 344 5.21 -26.64 2.91
CA HIS A 344 4.17 -26.97 1.92
C HIS A 344 4.78 -27.61 0.67
N THR A 345 5.60 -28.64 0.87
CA THR A 345 6.36 -29.30 -0.22
C THR A 345 5.49 -30.08 -1.21
N ALA A 346 4.21 -30.29 -0.89
CA ALA A 346 3.22 -30.94 -1.75
C ALA A 346 2.41 -29.94 -2.60
N LEU A 347 2.65 -28.64 -2.47
CA LEU A 347 1.89 -27.58 -3.13
C LEU A 347 2.12 -27.60 -4.65
N THR A 348 1.07 -27.88 -5.42
CA THR A 348 1.07 -27.87 -6.89
C THR A 348 0.49 -26.58 -7.47
N GLU A 349 -0.41 -25.93 -6.74
CA GLU A 349 -1.12 -24.72 -7.18
C GLU A 349 -1.11 -23.65 -6.08
N LEU A 350 -0.56 -22.47 -6.41
CA LEU A 350 -0.54 -21.30 -5.52
C LEU A 350 -1.11 -20.08 -6.25
N GLU A 351 -2.28 -19.62 -5.82
CA GLU A 351 -2.84 -18.33 -6.22
C GLU A 351 -2.64 -17.31 -5.10
N PHE A 352 -1.89 -16.25 -5.40
CA PHE A 352 -1.45 -15.28 -4.38
C PHE A 352 -1.33 -13.85 -4.95
N TYR A 353 -2.12 -13.56 -5.98
CA TYR A 353 -2.13 -12.26 -6.66
C TYR A 353 -2.87 -11.17 -5.85
N SER A 354 -2.70 -9.89 -6.17
CA SER A 354 -3.32 -8.76 -5.44
C SER A 354 -3.04 -8.80 -3.93
N ASN A 355 -1.78 -8.63 -3.57
CA ASN A 355 -1.29 -8.65 -2.18
C ASN A 355 -0.16 -7.61 -1.98
N GLN A 356 0.61 -7.72 -0.90
CA GLN A 356 1.66 -6.76 -0.52
C GLN A 356 3.05 -7.41 -0.44
N LEU A 357 3.28 -8.49 -1.21
CA LEU A 357 4.53 -9.24 -1.19
C LEU A 357 5.66 -8.42 -1.82
N SER A 358 6.70 -8.14 -1.03
CA SER A 358 7.97 -7.56 -1.52
C SER A 358 9.05 -8.62 -1.77
N SER A 359 8.86 -9.82 -1.23
CA SER A 359 9.63 -11.03 -1.50
C SER A 359 8.80 -12.27 -1.14
N VAL A 360 9.17 -13.44 -1.65
CA VAL A 360 8.58 -14.75 -1.31
C VAL A 360 9.64 -15.83 -1.46
N ASP A 361 9.68 -16.81 -0.55
CA ASP A 361 10.52 -18.02 -0.69
C ASP A 361 9.63 -19.18 -1.16
N LEU A 362 9.98 -19.74 -2.32
CA LEU A 362 9.32 -20.89 -2.94
C LEU A 362 10.29 -22.08 -3.14
N SER A 363 11.50 -22.00 -2.60
CA SER A 363 12.58 -23.00 -2.78
C SER A 363 12.19 -24.42 -2.34
N HIS A 364 11.26 -24.53 -1.40
CA HIS A 364 10.76 -25.80 -0.85
C HIS A 364 9.51 -26.31 -1.59
N ASN A 365 8.88 -25.49 -2.45
CA ASN A 365 7.63 -25.78 -3.13
C ASN A 365 7.89 -26.32 -4.55
N THR A 366 8.77 -27.32 -4.65
CA THR A 366 9.28 -27.85 -5.93
C THR A 366 8.22 -28.59 -6.77
N ALA A 367 7.04 -28.84 -6.19
CA ALA A 367 5.91 -29.49 -6.85
C ALA A 367 4.98 -28.50 -7.60
N LEU A 368 5.22 -27.18 -7.50
CA LEU A 368 4.38 -26.17 -8.15
C LEU A 368 4.36 -26.32 -9.67
N THR A 369 3.17 -26.51 -10.24
CA THR A 369 2.88 -26.46 -11.69
C THR A 369 2.19 -25.17 -12.08
N LYS A 370 1.41 -24.55 -11.17
CA LYS A 370 0.74 -23.26 -11.39
C LYS A 370 1.06 -22.28 -10.25
N LEU A 371 1.58 -21.10 -10.62
CA LEU A 371 1.94 -20.03 -9.68
C LEU A 371 1.44 -18.66 -10.16
N SER A 372 0.65 -17.97 -9.34
CA SER A 372 0.20 -16.60 -9.58
C SER A 372 0.61 -15.66 -8.45
N LEU A 373 1.50 -14.71 -8.75
CA LEU A 373 2.01 -13.65 -7.86
C LEU A 373 1.76 -12.24 -8.43
N SER A 374 0.88 -12.11 -9.44
CA SER A 374 0.60 -10.81 -10.07
C SER A 374 0.05 -9.77 -9.09
N ASP A 375 0.14 -8.47 -9.39
CA ASP A 375 -0.34 -7.37 -8.53
C ASP A 375 0.26 -7.48 -7.09
N ASN A 376 1.57 -7.24 -7.02
CA ASN A 376 2.39 -7.31 -5.82
C ASN A 376 3.57 -6.31 -5.92
N GLN A 377 4.52 -6.39 -5.00
CA GLN A 377 5.66 -5.46 -4.88
C GLN A 377 7.02 -6.17 -5.10
N LEU A 378 7.02 -7.30 -5.81
CA LEU A 378 8.22 -8.11 -6.03
C LEU A 378 9.20 -7.38 -6.94
N SER A 379 10.40 -7.11 -6.44
CA SER A 379 11.54 -6.57 -7.22
C SER A 379 12.43 -7.67 -7.80
N SER A 380 12.34 -8.88 -7.23
CA SER A 380 12.96 -10.12 -7.71
C SER A 380 12.17 -11.33 -7.16
N VAL A 381 12.31 -12.49 -7.80
CA VAL A 381 11.83 -13.79 -7.33
C VAL A 381 12.79 -14.87 -7.81
N ASP A 382 13.06 -15.88 -6.99
CA ASP A 382 13.82 -17.08 -7.38
C ASP A 382 12.83 -18.21 -7.66
N LEU A 383 12.89 -18.76 -8.88
CA LEU A 383 12.07 -19.88 -9.35
C LEU A 383 12.90 -21.09 -9.79
N SER A 384 14.22 -21.08 -9.52
CA SER A 384 15.18 -22.11 -9.93
C SER A 384 14.85 -23.52 -9.44
N HIS A 385 14.13 -23.61 -8.31
CA HIS A 385 13.71 -24.86 -7.67
C HIS A 385 12.31 -25.32 -8.12
N ASN A 386 11.55 -24.46 -8.82
CA ASN A 386 10.17 -24.72 -9.25
C ASN A 386 10.14 -25.19 -10.71
N THR A 387 10.93 -26.22 -11.02
CA THR A 387 11.18 -26.71 -12.39
C THR A 387 9.94 -27.33 -13.06
N ALA A 388 8.89 -27.63 -12.27
CA ALA A 388 7.64 -28.20 -12.72
C ALA A 388 6.60 -27.15 -13.18
N LEU A 389 6.91 -25.85 -13.13
CA LEU A 389 5.99 -24.79 -13.53
C LEU A 389 5.60 -24.89 -15.01
N GLU A 390 4.30 -25.06 -15.25
CA GLU A 390 3.61 -25.03 -16.54
C GLU A 390 2.96 -23.65 -16.76
N TRP A 391 2.38 -23.06 -15.70
CA TRP A 391 1.70 -21.76 -15.72
C TRP A 391 2.31 -20.78 -14.71
N LEU A 392 2.72 -19.58 -15.18
CA LEU A 392 3.36 -18.55 -14.36
C LEU A 392 2.81 -17.14 -14.62
N GLY A 393 2.22 -16.54 -13.59
CA GLY A 393 1.80 -15.14 -13.57
C GLY A 393 2.61 -14.31 -12.58
N LEU A 394 3.35 -13.32 -13.08
CA LEU A 394 4.13 -12.34 -12.32
C LEU A 394 3.81 -10.89 -12.74
N GLY A 395 2.64 -10.65 -13.33
CA GLY A 395 2.25 -9.34 -13.86
C GLY A 395 2.14 -8.26 -12.78
N GLU A 396 2.12 -6.98 -13.14
CA GLU A 396 1.88 -5.86 -12.20
C GLU A 396 2.80 -5.92 -10.96
N ASN A 397 4.12 -5.94 -11.22
CA ASN A 397 5.16 -6.06 -10.21
C ASN A 397 6.35 -5.12 -10.53
N GLN A 398 7.45 -5.24 -9.78
CA GLN A 398 8.62 -4.36 -9.87
C GLN A 398 9.86 -5.07 -10.43
N LEU A 399 9.69 -6.22 -11.10
CA LEU A 399 10.79 -7.04 -11.64
C LEU A 399 11.54 -6.27 -12.73
N SER A 400 12.87 -6.19 -12.60
CA SER A 400 13.77 -5.58 -13.59
C SER A 400 14.58 -6.60 -14.41
N SER A 401 14.69 -7.82 -13.88
CA SER A 401 15.24 -9.03 -14.49
C SER A 401 14.55 -10.26 -13.92
N LEU A 402 14.48 -11.34 -14.68
CA LEU A 402 13.96 -12.64 -14.25
C LEU A 402 14.78 -13.75 -14.93
N ASP A 403 15.11 -14.81 -14.19
CA ASP A 403 15.70 -16.04 -14.75
C ASP A 403 14.61 -17.11 -14.82
N LEU A 404 14.44 -17.71 -16.00
CA LEU A 404 13.50 -18.79 -16.28
C LEU A 404 14.19 -20.03 -16.87
N SER A 405 15.53 -20.07 -16.86
CA SER A 405 16.35 -21.13 -17.47
C SER A 405 16.06 -22.54 -16.93
N HIS A 406 15.52 -22.63 -15.71
CA HIS A 406 15.17 -23.88 -15.02
C HIS A 406 13.69 -24.28 -15.17
N ASN A 407 12.84 -23.37 -15.68
CA ASN A 407 11.39 -23.56 -15.77
C ASN A 407 10.99 -24.01 -17.19
N THR A 408 11.61 -25.08 -17.66
CA THR A 408 11.52 -25.56 -19.06
C THR A 408 10.14 -26.10 -19.45
N ALA A 409 9.28 -26.36 -18.47
CA ALA A 409 7.91 -26.88 -18.65
C ALA A 409 6.86 -25.80 -18.96
N LEU A 410 7.20 -24.50 -18.86
CA LEU A 410 6.25 -23.40 -19.02
C LEU A 410 5.55 -23.43 -20.39
N THR A 411 4.22 -23.53 -20.37
CA THR A 411 3.32 -23.30 -21.51
C THR A 411 2.75 -21.89 -21.50
N ASP A 412 2.53 -21.32 -20.32
CA ASP A 412 1.79 -20.07 -20.13
C ASP A 412 2.57 -19.09 -19.24
N LEU A 413 2.92 -17.92 -19.79
CA LEU A 413 3.78 -16.93 -19.12
C LEU A 413 3.25 -15.50 -19.22
N TYR A 414 2.95 -14.89 -18.07
CA TYR A 414 2.43 -13.53 -17.95
C TYR A 414 3.37 -12.65 -17.12
N LEU A 415 4.12 -11.77 -17.79
CA LEU A 415 5.08 -10.85 -17.18
C LEU A 415 4.72 -9.36 -17.39
N GLY A 416 3.48 -9.07 -17.80
CA GLY A 416 3.01 -7.72 -18.12
C GLY A 416 3.21 -6.71 -16.97
N GLU A 417 3.23 -5.40 -17.28
CA GLU A 417 3.25 -4.31 -16.29
C GLU A 417 4.44 -4.37 -15.29
N ASN A 418 5.60 -4.88 -15.72
CA ASN A 418 6.84 -4.92 -14.93
C ASN A 418 7.86 -3.87 -15.40
N GLN A 419 9.10 -3.94 -14.89
CA GLN A 419 10.21 -3.06 -15.25
C GLN A 419 11.28 -3.78 -16.08
N LEU A 420 10.95 -4.94 -16.68
CA LEU A 420 11.93 -5.84 -17.31
C LEU A 420 12.65 -5.14 -18.47
N SER A 421 13.98 -5.20 -18.42
CA SER A 421 14.87 -4.72 -19.48
C SER A 421 15.05 -5.75 -20.61
N SER A 422 14.87 -7.03 -20.30
CA SER A 422 14.92 -8.15 -21.24
C SER A 422 14.34 -9.42 -20.64
N VAL A 423 13.96 -10.35 -21.51
CA VAL A 423 13.60 -11.73 -21.13
C VAL A 423 14.28 -12.69 -22.09
N ASP A 424 15.00 -13.70 -21.58
CA ASP A 424 15.49 -14.82 -22.38
C ASP A 424 14.59 -16.04 -22.15
N LEU A 425 13.98 -16.54 -23.23
CA LEU A 425 13.11 -17.71 -23.22
C LEU A 425 13.74 -18.91 -23.95
N SER A 426 15.06 -18.88 -24.18
CA SER A 426 15.83 -19.91 -24.91
C SER A 426 15.68 -21.33 -24.36
N HIS A 427 15.27 -21.47 -23.09
CA HIS A 427 15.06 -22.73 -22.39
C HIS A 427 13.57 -23.09 -22.25
N ASN A 428 12.65 -22.16 -22.52
CA ASN A 428 11.21 -22.29 -22.26
C ASN A 428 10.47 -22.69 -23.56
N THR A 429 10.96 -23.73 -24.23
CA THR A 429 10.50 -24.11 -25.58
C THR A 429 9.10 -24.74 -25.63
N ALA A 430 8.46 -24.94 -24.47
CA ALA A 430 7.08 -25.44 -24.36
C ALA A 430 6.01 -24.33 -24.45
N LEU A 431 6.41 -23.05 -24.45
CA LEU A 431 5.48 -21.91 -24.42
C LEU A 431 4.49 -21.92 -25.60
N THR A 432 3.25 -21.59 -25.28
CA THR A 432 2.13 -21.38 -26.21
C THR A 432 1.52 -19.98 -26.04
N ASN A 433 1.42 -19.50 -24.79
CA ASN A 433 0.89 -18.18 -24.43
C ASN A 433 1.96 -17.33 -23.74
N LEU A 434 2.15 -16.09 -24.20
CA LEU A 434 3.24 -15.22 -23.75
C LEU A 434 2.83 -13.73 -23.75
N HIS A 435 2.74 -13.15 -22.55
CA HIS A 435 2.40 -11.73 -22.35
C HIS A 435 3.57 -10.98 -21.69
N LEU A 436 4.05 -9.96 -22.38
CA LEU A 436 5.23 -9.15 -22.05
C LEU A 436 4.93 -7.64 -22.09
N ASN A 437 3.65 -7.26 -22.15
CA ASN A 437 3.20 -5.88 -22.34
C ASN A 437 3.68 -4.94 -21.23
N ASP A 438 3.69 -3.63 -21.50
CA ASP A 438 3.92 -2.58 -20.50
C ASP A 438 5.25 -2.63 -19.73
N ASN A 439 6.22 -3.39 -20.24
CA ASN A 439 7.58 -3.49 -19.70
C ASN A 439 8.51 -2.40 -20.29
N ARG A 440 9.82 -2.53 -20.10
CA ARG A 440 10.85 -1.61 -20.62
C ARG A 440 11.84 -2.33 -21.54
N LEU A 441 11.34 -3.26 -22.36
CA LEU A 441 12.16 -4.25 -23.04
C LEU A 441 13.08 -3.61 -24.09
N LEU A 442 14.37 -3.98 -24.02
CA LEU A 442 15.39 -3.71 -25.02
C LEU A 442 15.53 -4.86 -26.02
N TRP A 443 15.21 -6.09 -25.60
CA TRP A 443 15.15 -7.29 -26.44
C TRP A 443 14.34 -8.43 -25.78
N VAL A 444 13.98 -9.45 -26.58
CA VAL A 444 13.40 -10.72 -26.11
C VAL A 444 14.10 -11.88 -26.84
N GLY A 445 14.48 -12.93 -26.11
CA GLY A 445 15.12 -14.14 -26.60
C GLY A 445 14.18 -15.34 -26.72
N GLY A 446 14.59 -16.36 -27.47
CA GLY A 446 13.97 -17.70 -27.46
C GLY A 446 12.56 -17.88 -28.03
N VAL A 447 11.84 -16.79 -28.37
CA VAL A 447 10.45 -16.86 -28.85
C VAL A 447 10.32 -17.77 -30.08
N ALA A 448 9.52 -18.84 -29.96
CA ALA A 448 9.24 -19.75 -31.07
C ALA A 448 8.33 -19.11 -32.12
N ASN A 449 8.56 -19.42 -33.40
CA ASN A 449 7.78 -18.87 -34.53
C ASN A 449 6.29 -19.28 -34.57
N SER A 450 5.82 -20.09 -33.61
CA SER A 450 4.41 -20.42 -33.36
C SER A 450 3.72 -19.49 -32.35
N ILE A 451 4.47 -18.64 -31.65
CA ILE A 451 3.99 -17.77 -30.57
C ILE A 451 4.04 -16.32 -31.04
N ASN A 452 2.89 -15.63 -31.02
CA ASN A 452 2.83 -14.18 -31.16
C ASN A 452 2.81 -13.54 -29.75
N PRO A 453 3.94 -13.03 -29.22
CA PRO A 453 3.96 -12.46 -27.88
C PRO A 453 3.21 -11.12 -27.84
N ASP A 454 2.44 -10.89 -26.78
CA ASP A 454 1.92 -9.55 -26.51
C ASP A 454 3.05 -8.66 -25.98
N VAL A 455 3.65 -7.89 -26.88
CA VAL A 455 4.69 -6.87 -26.58
C VAL A 455 4.11 -5.45 -26.64
N SER A 456 2.81 -5.26 -26.42
CA SER A 456 2.19 -3.94 -26.43
C SER A 456 2.63 -3.05 -25.25
N GLY A 457 2.22 -1.77 -25.22
CA GLY A 457 2.38 -0.88 -24.07
C GLY A 457 3.81 -0.45 -23.66
N GLN A 458 4.87 -0.90 -24.35
CA GLN A 458 6.25 -0.76 -23.86
C GLN A 458 6.66 0.67 -23.45
N ARG A 459 7.08 0.78 -22.20
CA ARG A 459 7.50 1.99 -21.49
C ARG A 459 8.97 2.26 -21.78
N GLU A 460 9.40 3.51 -21.61
CA GLU A 460 10.77 3.92 -21.91
C GLU A 460 11.79 3.30 -20.93
N PHE A 461 12.81 2.63 -21.48
CA PHE A 461 13.99 2.24 -20.73
C PHE A 461 14.79 3.50 -20.32
N GLY A 462 15.24 3.53 -19.07
CA GLY A 462 15.93 4.68 -18.46
C GLY A 462 15.05 5.45 -17.46
N PRO A 463 15.35 6.73 -17.19
CA PRO A 463 16.32 7.57 -17.90
C PRO A 463 17.78 7.09 -17.81
N VAL A 464 18.55 7.38 -18.85
CA VAL A 464 20.00 7.15 -18.93
C VAL A 464 20.73 8.48 -18.84
N SER A 465 21.39 8.75 -17.71
CA SER A 465 22.13 10.00 -17.46
C SER A 465 23.53 10.05 -18.10
N ALA A 466 24.00 8.92 -18.64
CA ALA A 466 25.22 8.85 -19.44
C ALA A 466 24.99 9.30 -20.89
N SER A 467 26.02 9.81 -21.58
CA SER A 467 25.93 10.24 -22.98
C SER A 467 25.73 9.12 -24.01
N SER A 468 25.75 7.86 -23.57
CA SER A 468 25.53 6.66 -24.39
C SER A 468 25.18 5.48 -23.49
N LEU A 469 24.45 4.49 -24.02
CA LEU A 469 24.07 3.25 -23.32
C LEU A 469 24.79 2.06 -23.97
N ASP A 470 25.44 1.21 -23.19
CA ASP A 470 26.00 -0.06 -23.66
C ASP A 470 24.94 -1.15 -23.50
N LEU A 471 24.26 -1.50 -24.61
CA LEU A 471 23.09 -2.38 -24.59
C LEU A 471 23.41 -3.76 -24.01
N ALA A 472 24.59 -4.31 -24.28
CA ALA A 472 25.02 -5.61 -23.76
C ALA A 472 25.30 -5.63 -22.24
N LYS A 473 25.39 -4.46 -21.60
CA LYS A 473 25.42 -4.31 -20.14
C LYS A 473 24.04 -3.96 -19.56
N ALA A 474 23.25 -3.19 -20.30
CA ALA A 474 21.91 -2.74 -19.87
C ALA A 474 20.86 -3.85 -19.95
N ALA A 475 21.00 -4.75 -20.92
CA ALA A 475 20.20 -5.95 -21.11
C ALA A 475 21.11 -7.06 -21.68
N PRO A 476 21.80 -7.84 -20.82
CA PRO A 476 22.68 -8.92 -21.24
C PRO A 476 21.97 -9.90 -22.18
N GLY A 477 22.71 -10.51 -23.12
CA GLY A 477 22.16 -11.45 -24.11
C GLY A 477 21.67 -10.84 -25.43
N ILE A 478 21.54 -9.51 -25.53
CA ILE A 478 21.05 -8.83 -26.74
C ILE A 478 21.91 -9.09 -27.99
N ASP A 479 21.29 -9.69 -29.01
CA ASP A 479 21.87 -9.86 -30.35
C ASP A 479 21.66 -8.58 -31.17
N VAL A 480 22.66 -7.69 -31.16
CA VAL A 480 22.62 -6.42 -31.89
C VAL A 480 22.53 -6.56 -33.41
N SER A 481 22.69 -7.76 -34.00
CA SER A 481 22.46 -7.99 -35.43
C SER A 481 20.98 -8.03 -35.80
N ARG A 482 20.09 -8.23 -34.82
CA ARG A 482 18.62 -8.19 -34.95
C ARG A 482 18.03 -6.79 -34.78
N ILE A 483 18.86 -5.77 -34.53
CA ILE A 483 18.43 -4.37 -34.40
C ILE A 483 18.34 -3.71 -35.77
N SER A 484 17.21 -3.07 -36.05
CA SER A 484 16.98 -2.26 -37.25
C SER A 484 16.29 -0.93 -36.91
N ASN A 485 16.05 -0.08 -37.92
CA ASN A 485 15.24 1.13 -37.81
C ASN A 485 15.61 2.10 -36.66
N VAL A 486 16.90 2.20 -36.34
CA VAL A 486 17.40 3.09 -35.28
C VAL A 486 17.10 4.56 -35.61
N GLN A 487 16.30 5.22 -34.77
CA GLN A 487 15.90 6.63 -34.89
C GLN A 487 16.31 7.44 -33.64
N GLY A 488 16.55 8.74 -33.80
CA GLY A 488 16.96 9.64 -32.70
C GLY A 488 18.37 9.40 -32.15
N GLY A 489 19.11 8.42 -32.68
CA GLY A 489 20.43 8.01 -32.23
C GLY A 489 21.25 7.29 -33.29
N ARG A 490 22.34 6.67 -32.86
CA ARG A 490 23.21 5.79 -33.64
C ARG A 490 23.64 4.61 -32.77
N LEU A 491 23.65 3.41 -33.33
CA LEU A 491 24.22 2.22 -32.72
C LEU A 491 25.61 1.97 -33.32
N GLN A 492 26.62 1.71 -32.48
CA GLN A 492 27.96 1.30 -32.88
C GLN A 492 28.44 0.15 -32.00
N SER A 493 28.60 -1.04 -32.58
CA SER A 493 28.71 -2.29 -31.81
C SER A 493 27.52 -2.42 -30.84
N THR A 494 27.76 -2.47 -29.53
CA THR A 494 26.73 -2.48 -28.48
C THR A 494 26.32 -1.10 -27.98
N VAL A 495 27.01 -0.03 -28.39
CA VAL A 495 26.86 1.31 -27.81
C VAL A 495 25.84 2.14 -28.59
N LEU A 496 24.72 2.43 -27.93
CA LEU A 496 23.64 3.29 -28.42
C LEU A 496 23.86 4.74 -27.95
N THR A 497 23.98 5.67 -28.89
CA THR A 497 24.27 7.10 -28.61
C THR A 497 23.18 7.99 -29.22
N PRO A 498 22.54 8.90 -28.46
CA PRO A 498 21.52 9.80 -29.00
C PRO A 498 22.13 10.87 -29.92
N THR A 499 21.37 11.36 -30.91
CA THR A 499 21.79 12.48 -31.76
C THR A 499 21.61 13.85 -31.10
N SER A 500 20.91 13.92 -29.97
CA SER A 500 20.68 15.13 -29.18
C SER A 500 20.79 14.85 -27.68
N ALA A 501 21.31 15.81 -26.91
CA ALA A 501 21.38 15.71 -25.45
C ALA A 501 19.97 15.66 -24.85
N GLY A 502 19.66 14.65 -24.03
CA GLY A 502 18.30 14.42 -23.53
C GLY A 502 17.31 13.88 -24.57
N GLY A 503 17.80 13.32 -25.68
CA GLY A 503 16.98 12.71 -26.73
C GLY A 503 16.41 11.35 -26.36
N ARG A 504 15.35 10.95 -27.07
CA ARG A 504 14.89 9.55 -27.15
C ARG A 504 15.60 8.88 -28.33
N VAL A 505 16.03 7.63 -28.13
CA VAL A 505 16.46 6.74 -29.21
C VAL A 505 15.48 5.58 -29.27
N THR A 506 15.02 5.23 -30.47
CA THR A 506 14.13 4.08 -30.68
C THR A 506 14.72 3.15 -31.72
N TYR A 507 14.40 1.86 -31.65
CA TYR A 507 14.83 0.87 -32.63
C TYR A 507 13.91 -0.35 -32.63
N ASP A 508 13.94 -1.11 -33.72
CA ASP A 508 13.13 -2.32 -33.87
C ASP A 508 14.01 -3.55 -33.64
N TYR A 509 13.65 -4.38 -32.66
CA TYR A 509 14.35 -5.64 -32.34
C TYR A 509 13.57 -6.86 -32.85
N ARG A 510 14.17 -7.60 -33.79
CA ARG A 510 13.54 -8.77 -34.41
C ARG A 510 13.72 -10.04 -33.56
N PHE A 511 12.77 -10.30 -32.67
CA PHE A 511 12.76 -11.54 -31.85
C PHE A 511 12.38 -12.78 -32.68
N SER A 512 11.38 -12.68 -33.56
CA SER A 512 10.91 -13.76 -34.45
C SER A 512 11.04 -13.38 -35.93
N ASP A 513 11.08 -14.38 -36.81
CA ASP A 513 10.96 -14.17 -38.27
C ASP A 513 9.51 -13.95 -38.74
N ALA A 514 8.51 -14.37 -37.94
CA ALA A 514 7.11 -14.53 -38.34
C ALA A 514 6.16 -13.40 -37.88
N TYR A 515 6.62 -12.53 -36.97
CA TYR A 515 5.81 -11.48 -36.32
C TYR A 515 6.50 -10.12 -36.35
N GLU A 516 5.75 -9.06 -36.06
CA GLU A 516 6.27 -7.69 -35.97
C GLU A 516 7.34 -7.55 -34.86
N PRO A 517 8.34 -6.67 -35.04
CA PRO A 517 9.44 -6.53 -34.09
C PRO A 517 9.04 -5.80 -32.80
N LEU A 518 9.85 -5.96 -31.75
CA LEU A 518 9.76 -5.16 -30.54
C LEU A 518 10.24 -3.73 -30.84
N HIS A 519 9.33 -2.74 -30.72
CA HIS A 519 9.66 -1.31 -30.83
C HIS A 519 10.28 -0.79 -29.51
N ALA A 520 11.58 -1.02 -29.32
CA ALA A 520 12.31 -0.63 -28.13
C ALA A 520 12.54 0.88 -28.06
N GLN A 521 12.47 1.45 -26.85
CA GLN A 521 12.61 2.89 -26.59
C GLN A 521 13.56 3.17 -25.43
N VAL A 522 14.62 3.95 -25.68
CA VAL A 522 15.59 4.39 -24.68
C VAL A 522 15.51 5.90 -24.51
N ARG A 523 15.32 6.37 -23.28
CA ARG A 523 15.35 7.79 -22.93
C ARG A 523 16.68 8.18 -22.30
N PHE A 524 17.38 9.12 -22.91
CA PHE A 524 18.56 9.75 -22.32
C PHE A 524 18.16 11.03 -21.57
N GLU A 525 18.96 11.42 -20.59
CA GLU A 525 18.89 12.75 -19.98
C GLU A 525 19.87 13.71 -20.65
N ALA A 526 19.58 15.01 -20.54
CA ALA A 526 20.56 16.03 -20.88
C ALA A 526 21.54 16.15 -19.69
N PRO A 527 22.86 16.19 -19.94
CA PRO A 527 23.83 16.31 -18.85
C PRO A 527 23.60 17.63 -18.10
N SER A 528 23.89 17.63 -16.80
CA SER A 528 23.79 18.82 -15.96
C SER A 528 25.18 19.30 -15.54
N PHE A 529 25.33 20.61 -15.44
CA PHE A 529 26.59 21.28 -15.13
C PHE A 529 26.46 22.08 -13.82
N SER A 530 27.55 22.16 -13.09
CA SER A 530 27.65 22.95 -11.87
C SER A 530 27.97 24.42 -12.16
N VAL A 531 27.17 25.31 -11.58
CA VAL A 531 27.45 26.75 -11.50
C VAL A 531 27.79 27.07 -10.05
N ALA A 532 29.07 27.30 -9.77
CA ALA A 532 29.54 27.72 -8.47
C ALA A 532 29.55 29.26 -8.37
N PHE A 533 29.10 29.79 -7.24
CA PHE A 533 29.05 31.22 -6.94
C PHE A 533 29.98 31.49 -5.75
N ASP A 534 31.09 32.18 -6.00
CA ASP A 534 32.09 32.56 -4.98
C ASP A 534 32.00 34.06 -4.69
N ALA A 535 31.57 34.41 -3.47
CA ALA A 535 31.41 35.79 -3.02
C ALA A 535 32.74 36.54 -2.87
N ASN A 536 33.90 35.91 -3.13
CA ASN A 536 35.17 36.58 -3.41
C ASN A 536 35.56 37.61 -2.31
N GLY A 537 35.58 37.14 -1.07
CA GLY A 537 35.80 37.95 0.14
C GLY A 537 34.54 38.58 0.75
N GLY A 538 33.36 38.35 0.19
CA GLY A 538 32.07 38.55 0.85
C GLY A 538 31.50 37.24 1.42
N SER A 539 30.28 37.31 1.96
CA SER A 539 29.49 36.14 2.38
C SER A 539 28.40 35.79 1.36
N GLY A 540 28.13 34.49 1.18
CA GLY A 540 27.02 33.99 0.33
C GLY A 540 27.42 32.98 -0.76
N ASN A 541 28.46 32.16 -0.57
CA ASN A 541 28.85 31.16 -1.57
C ASN A 541 27.79 30.06 -1.71
N THR A 542 27.54 29.59 -2.94
CA THR A 542 26.58 28.52 -3.24
C THR A 542 26.95 27.78 -4.54
N VAL A 543 26.38 26.61 -4.79
CA VAL A 543 26.55 25.84 -6.04
C VAL A 543 25.19 25.34 -6.50
N VAL A 544 24.90 25.47 -7.80
CA VAL A 544 23.62 25.07 -8.41
C VAL A 544 23.89 24.12 -9.58
N SER A 545 23.15 23.01 -9.68
CA SER A 545 23.18 22.13 -10.86
C SER A 545 22.17 22.60 -11.89
N VAL A 546 22.57 22.69 -13.16
CA VAL A 546 21.79 23.27 -14.26
C VAL A 546 21.86 22.35 -15.48
N VAL A 547 20.70 21.93 -15.98
CA VAL A 547 20.60 21.10 -17.20
C VAL A 547 21.19 21.83 -18.40
N SER A 548 22.03 21.14 -19.18
CA SER A 548 22.68 21.66 -20.39
C SER A 548 21.70 22.40 -21.31
N GLY A 549 22.07 23.62 -21.71
CA GLY A 549 21.24 24.47 -22.56
C GLY A 549 20.18 25.29 -21.83
N LYS A 550 20.03 25.16 -20.50
CA LYS A 550 19.19 26.04 -19.67
C LYS A 550 20.02 27.19 -19.09
N THR A 551 19.37 28.30 -18.78
CA THR A 551 19.96 29.42 -18.03
C THR A 551 20.04 29.09 -16.54
N VAL A 552 20.95 29.75 -15.83
CA VAL A 552 21.00 29.75 -14.36
C VAL A 552 20.35 31.03 -13.84
N THR A 553 19.55 30.95 -12.77
CA THR A 553 19.02 32.14 -12.10
C THR A 553 20.11 32.76 -11.22
N ALA A 554 20.23 34.09 -11.24
CA ALA A 554 21.15 34.79 -10.35
C ALA A 554 20.72 34.61 -8.88
N PRO A 555 21.63 34.22 -7.95
CA PRO A 555 21.33 34.20 -6.53
C PRO A 555 21.19 35.62 -5.98
N ALA A 556 20.67 35.71 -4.75
CA ALA A 556 20.66 36.98 -4.01
C ALA A 556 22.06 37.60 -3.96
N ALA A 557 22.13 38.94 -3.98
CA ALA A 557 23.39 39.66 -3.97
C ALA A 557 24.19 39.35 -2.69
N PRO A 558 25.45 38.89 -2.79
CA PRO A 558 26.29 38.65 -1.63
C PRO A 558 26.63 39.98 -0.95
N THR A 559 27.11 39.92 0.30
CA THR A 559 27.47 41.12 1.09
C THR A 559 28.95 41.12 1.50
N ARG A 560 29.55 42.31 1.54
CA ARG A 560 30.94 42.53 1.96
C ARG A 560 31.09 43.92 2.60
N THR A 561 31.45 43.97 3.87
CA THR A 561 31.57 45.22 4.65
C THR A 561 32.54 46.22 3.99
N GLY A 562 32.09 47.46 3.80
CA GLY A 562 32.87 48.54 3.17
C GLY A 562 32.80 48.59 1.63
N TYR A 563 32.09 47.65 0.99
CA TYR A 563 31.99 47.57 -0.47
C TYR A 563 30.53 47.42 -0.95
N THR A 564 30.27 47.94 -2.15
CA THR A 564 29.04 47.70 -2.91
C THR A 564 29.26 46.55 -3.90
N PHE A 565 28.28 45.65 -4.03
CA PHE A 565 28.32 44.55 -4.98
C PHE A 565 28.15 45.06 -6.43
N ALA A 566 29.15 44.80 -7.28
CA ALA A 566 29.17 45.24 -8.68
C ALA A 566 28.59 44.19 -9.66
N GLY A 567 28.44 42.93 -9.22
CA GLY A 567 27.89 41.83 -10.02
C GLY A 567 28.72 40.55 -9.96
N TRP A 568 28.23 39.54 -10.68
CA TRP A 568 28.90 38.25 -10.89
C TRP A 568 29.75 38.28 -12.18
N TYR A 569 30.98 37.79 -12.10
CA TYR A 569 31.99 37.87 -13.17
C TYR A 569 32.70 36.51 -13.39
N THR A 570 33.27 36.31 -14.57
CA THR A 570 33.95 35.06 -14.97
C THR A 570 35.35 34.86 -14.36
N ALA A 571 35.86 35.82 -13.57
CA ALA A 571 37.16 35.70 -12.89
C ALA A 571 37.20 36.45 -11.54
N LYS A 572 38.08 36.00 -10.61
CA LYS A 572 38.26 36.61 -9.27
C LYS A 572 38.70 38.07 -9.32
N THR A 573 39.44 38.48 -10.35
CA THR A 573 39.87 39.87 -10.58
C THR A 573 39.69 40.20 -12.06
N GLY A 574 38.82 41.17 -12.35
CA GLY A 574 38.45 41.50 -13.73
C GLY A 574 37.50 40.44 -14.34
N GLY A 575 37.81 40.00 -15.56
CA GLY A 575 36.94 39.12 -16.34
C GLY A 575 35.73 39.85 -16.93
N THR A 576 34.82 39.10 -17.55
CA THR A 576 33.55 39.61 -18.09
C THR A 576 32.43 39.46 -17.06
N ARG A 577 31.53 40.44 -16.99
CA ARG A 577 30.29 40.32 -16.21
C ARG A 577 29.45 39.18 -16.81
N TYR A 578 28.99 38.26 -15.96
CA TYR A 578 28.19 37.13 -16.42
C TYR A 578 26.79 37.58 -16.83
N ASP A 579 26.30 36.97 -17.91
CA ASP A 579 25.02 37.23 -18.52
C ASP A 579 24.10 36.04 -18.25
N PHE A 580 23.19 36.21 -17.32
CA PHE A 580 22.24 35.18 -16.87
C PHE A 580 21.18 34.82 -17.92
N THR A 581 21.17 35.48 -19.09
CA THR A 581 20.36 35.05 -20.24
C THR A 581 21.05 33.98 -21.09
N LYS A 582 22.35 33.71 -20.87
CA LYS A 582 23.11 32.70 -21.60
C LYS A 582 22.93 31.30 -21.02
N PRO A 583 22.83 30.26 -21.87
CA PRO A 583 22.73 28.89 -21.41
C PRO A 583 24.03 28.41 -20.76
N VAL A 584 23.90 27.54 -19.76
CA VAL A 584 25.00 26.79 -19.16
C VAL A 584 25.27 25.56 -20.04
N THR A 585 26.53 25.40 -20.46
CA THR A 585 26.97 24.31 -21.37
C THR A 585 28.28 23.64 -20.93
N THR A 586 28.79 24.00 -19.75
CA THR A 586 29.97 23.43 -19.08
C THR A 586 29.95 23.85 -17.61
N ASP A 587 30.69 23.15 -16.75
CA ASP A 587 30.95 23.61 -15.37
C ASP A 587 31.64 24.97 -15.36
N LEU A 588 31.20 25.88 -14.49
CA LEU A 588 31.77 27.23 -14.39
C LEU A 588 31.64 27.84 -13.00
N THR A 589 32.60 28.69 -12.62
CA THR A 589 32.57 29.45 -11.37
C THR A 589 32.43 30.94 -11.64
N LEU A 590 31.49 31.59 -10.96
CA LEU A 590 31.23 33.02 -11.01
C LEU A 590 31.67 33.68 -9.71
N TYR A 591 32.34 34.81 -9.84
CA TYR A 591 32.97 35.54 -8.75
C TYR A 591 32.32 36.90 -8.54
N ALA A 592 32.05 37.26 -7.30
CA ALA A 592 31.55 38.59 -6.97
C ALA A 592 32.63 39.65 -7.20
N GLN A 593 32.27 40.79 -7.80
CA GLN A 593 33.11 41.98 -7.86
C GLN A 593 32.55 43.11 -6.98
N TRP A 594 33.45 44.02 -6.57
CA TRP A 594 33.22 44.92 -5.44
C TRP A 594 33.78 46.33 -5.70
N THR A 595 33.03 47.38 -5.34
CA THR A 595 33.51 48.78 -5.35
C THR A 595 33.53 49.36 -3.94
N ALA A 596 34.58 50.07 -3.57
CA ALA A 596 34.71 50.65 -2.22
C ALA A 596 33.77 51.85 -2.02
N ALA A 597 33.22 52.01 -0.82
CA ALA A 597 32.27 53.08 -0.48
C ALA A 597 32.89 54.17 0.41
N THR A 598 32.62 55.44 0.10
CA THR A 598 33.09 56.60 0.88
C THR A 598 32.10 56.94 2.00
N PRO A 599 32.54 57.09 3.28
CA PRO A 599 31.65 57.48 4.37
C PRO A 599 31.14 58.93 4.25
N ALA A 600 29.90 59.17 4.68
CA ALA A 600 29.35 60.52 4.82
C ALA A 600 29.66 61.09 6.22
N ARG A 601 29.97 62.39 6.29
CA ARG A 601 30.28 63.07 7.56
C ARG A 601 29.03 63.25 8.42
N ILE A 602 29.15 62.99 9.73
CA ILE A 602 28.08 63.19 10.71
C ILE A 602 28.15 64.62 11.27
N THR A 603 26.99 65.28 11.37
CA THR A 603 26.81 66.57 12.07
C THR A 603 25.58 66.49 12.97
N PHE A 604 25.59 67.23 14.08
CA PHE A 604 24.51 67.19 15.08
C PHE A 604 23.67 68.47 15.05
N ARG A 605 22.34 68.33 15.01
CA ARG A 605 21.36 69.42 14.88
C ARG A 605 21.33 70.35 16.10
N ASP A 606 21.73 69.85 17.27
CA ASP A 606 21.74 70.54 18.56
C ASP A 606 23.14 71.03 18.99
N VAL A 607 24.14 70.94 18.11
CA VAL A 607 25.52 71.40 18.36
C VAL A 607 25.83 72.58 17.46
N SER A 608 26.27 73.68 18.06
CA SER A 608 26.66 74.92 17.37
C SER A 608 27.92 75.52 17.99
N GLY A 609 28.43 76.61 17.42
CA GLY A 609 29.60 77.32 17.97
C GLY A 609 29.42 77.89 19.39
N SER A 610 28.20 77.94 19.93
CA SER A 610 27.94 78.32 21.33
C SER A 610 27.77 77.12 22.27
N THR A 611 27.74 75.88 21.75
CA THR A 611 27.68 74.67 22.58
C THR A 611 29.04 74.46 23.27
N PRO A 612 29.10 74.25 24.60
CA PRO A 612 30.34 73.88 25.27
C PRO A 612 30.97 72.66 24.59
N HIS A 613 32.29 72.69 24.39
CA HIS A 613 33.04 71.60 23.77
C HIS A 613 32.62 71.22 22.34
N HIS A 614 31.97 72.12 21.58
CA HIS A 614 31.52 71.81 20.20
C HIS A 614 32.61 71.26 19.27
N GLY A 615 33.86 71.68 19.43
CA GLY A 615 35.00 71.14 18.67
C GLY A 615 35.34 69.70 19.05
N ASP A 616 35.39 69.41 20.35
CA ASP A 616 35.60 68.06 20.88
C ASP A 616 34.44 67.11 20.48
N ILE A 617 33.20 67.63 20.48
CA ILE A 617 32.00 66.90 20.07
C ILE A 617 32.03 66.54 18.57
N GLN A 618 32.42 67.47 17.71
CA GLN A 618 32.55 67.19 16.27
C GLN A 618 33.72 66.24 15.98
N TRP A 619 34.85 66.39 16.68
CA TRP A 619 35.97 65.44 16.60
C TRP A 619 35.55 64.01 16.98
N LEU A 620 34.74 63.87 18.02
CA LEU A 620 34.25 62.58 18.52
C LEU A 620 33.25 61.92 17.53
N ALA A 621 32.58 62.72 16.70
CA ALA A 621 31.77 62.24 15.57
C ALA A 621 32.62 61.87 14.34
N ASP A 622 33.54 62.75 13.93
CA ASP A 622 34.44 62.53 12.80
C ASP A 622 35.38 61.33 13.04
N SER A 623 35.68 61.00 14.30
CA SER A 623 36.44 59.81 14.73
C SER A 623 35.59 58.56 14.97
N GLY A 624 34.28 58.59 14.66
CA GLY A 624 33.37 57.44 14.76
C GLY A 624 33.01 56.98 16.18
N ILE A 625 33.43 57.71 17.22
CA ILE A 625 33.22 57.34 18.63
C ILE A 625 31.75 57.57 19.04
N SER A 626 31.06 58.56 18.47
CA SER A 626 29.62 58.78 18.65
C SER A 626 28.93 59.12 17.34
N THR A 627 27.84 58.41 17.05
CA THR A 627 26.89 58.74 15.98
C THR A 627 25.76 59.65 16.45
N GLY A 628 25.75 60.05 17.73
CA GLY A 628 24.59 60.68 18.36
C GLY A 628 23.35 59.76 18.39
N TRP A 629 22.19 60.35 18.72
CA TRP A 629 20.88 59.74 18.48
C TRP A 629 20.37 60.16 17.12
N LYS A 630 19.98 59.19 16.29
CA LYS A 630 19.25 59.45 15.05
C LYS A 630 17.80 59.78 15.39
N GLU A 631 17.33 60.94 14.95
CA GLU A 631 15.96 61.39 15.12
C GLU A 631 15.05 60.86 14.00
N ALA A 632 13.73 60.94 14.21
CA ALA A 632 12.73 60.43 13.24
C ALA A 632 12.73 61.17 11.88
N ASP A 633 13.26 62.40 11.83
CA ASP A 633 13.47 63.18 10.59
C ASP A 633 14.77 62.79 9.85
N GLY A 634 15.52 61.82 10.37
CA GLY A 634 16.80 61.37 9.82
C GLY A 634 18.01 62.22 10.23
N SER A 635 17.82 63.35 10.91
CA SER A 635 18.90 64.12 11.52
C SER A 635 19.50 63.39 12.74
N SER A 636 20.55 63.94 13.34
CA SER A 636 21.16 63.38 14.54
C SER A 636 21.35 64.44 15.62
N THR A 637 21.26 64.05 16.90
CA THR A 637 21.53 64.92 18.05
C THR A 637 22.58 64.34 18.99
N PHE A 638 23.36 65.22 19.64
CA PHE A 638 24.40 64.83 20.60
C PHE A 638 23.94 64.85 22.06
N ARG A 639 22.96 65.73 22.37
CA ARG A 639 22.33 65.95 23.68
C ARG A 639 23.37 66.24 24.77
N GLY A 640 24.19 67.28 24.55
CA GLY A 640 25.39 67.59 25.35
C GLY A 640 25.16 67.71 26.86
N MET A 641 24.00 68.25 27.28
CA MET A 641 23.59 68.39 28.69
C MET A 641 22.91 67.14 29.29
N SER A 642 22.85 66.00 28.58
CA SER A 642 22.46 64.73 29.17
C SER A 642 23.63 64.09 29.92
N PRO A 643 23.41 63.52 31.13
CA PRO A 643 24.43 62.70 31.79
C PRO A 643 24.86 61.50 30.92
N VAL A 644 26.14 61.14 30.98
CA VAL A 644 26.62 59.89 30.39
C VAL A 644 26.24 58.74 31.32
N VAL A 645 25.53 57.74 30.80
CA VAL A 645 25.28 56.47 31.50
C VAL A 645 26.41 55.48 31.22
N ARG A 646 26.64 54.52 32.13
CA ARG A 646 27.82 53.64 32.09
C ARG A 646 27.94 52.81 30.81
N GLN A 647 26.84 52.41 30.18
CA GLN A 647 26.85 51.67 28.91
C GLN A 647 27.30 52.52 27.70
N ASP A 648 26.89 53.79 27.64
CA ASP A 648 27.33 54.74 26.62
C ASP A 648 28.84 55.02 26.75
N MET A 649 29.33 55.17 27.99
CA MET A 649 30.76 55.31 28.26
C MET A 649 31.55 54.06 27.85
N ALA A 650 31.03 52.85 28.08
CA ALA A 650 31.67 51.61 27.62
C ALA A 650 31.84 51.59 26.09
N ALA A 651 30.81 52.02 25.36
CA ALA A 651 30.88 52.16 23.91
C ALA A 651 31.91 53.19 23.46
N PHE A 652 31.96 54.38 24.10
CA PHE A 652 32.97 55.40 23.78
C PHE A 652 34.39 54.89 24.03
N LEU A 653 34.64 54.27 25.18
CA LEU A 653 35.97 53.79 25.57
C LEU A 653 36.46 52.64 24.69
N ARG A 654 35.59 51.71 24.27
CA ARG A 654 35.98 50.66 23.32
C ARG A 654 36.20 51.18 21.91
N ARG A 655 35.44 52.19 21.45
CA ARG A 655 35.65 52.82 20.13
C ARG A 655 36.98 53.59 20.11
N GLU A 656 37.31 54.31 21.16
CA GLU A 656 38.62 54.95 21.32
C GLU A 656 39.75 53.90 21.38
N ALA A 657 39.58 52.84 22.17
CA ALA A 657 40.54 51.73 22.22
C ALA A 657 40.76 51.07 20.84
N ARG A 658 39.72 50.98 19.99
CA ARG A 658 39.83 50.52 18.59
C ARG A 658 40.64 51.50 17.73
N ASN A 659 40.30 52.79 17.79
CA ASN A 659 40.99 53.84 17.03
C ASN A 659 42.50 53.92 17.35
N ARG A 660 42.88 53.53 18.57
CA ARG A 660 44.27 53.56 19.08
C ARG A 660 44.95 52.19 19.18
N GLY A 661 44.31 51.10 18.73
CA GLY A 661 44.88 49.75 18.78
C GLY A 661 45.19 49.23 20.18
N VAL A 662 44.42 49.66 21.19
CA VAL A 662 44.66 49.34 22.60
C VAL A 662 44.18 47.92 22.93
N GLY A 663 45.13 46.99 22.99
CA GLY A 663 44.85 45.57 23.25
C GLY A 663 44.08 44.91 22.11
N ASP A 664 43.06 44.14 22.46
CA ASP A 664 42.23 43.35 21.53
C ASP A 664 40.89 44.02 21.17
N ALA A 665 40.76 45.34 21.42
CA ALA A 665 39.50 46.08 21.31
C ALA A 665 38.77 45.92 19.96
N ALA A 666 39.52 45.80 18.85
CA ALA A 666 38.99 45.58 17.51
C ALA A 666 38.24 44.25 17.41
N ASP A 667 38.99 43.15 17.54
CA ASP A 667 38.56 41.82 17.12
C ASP A 667 38.02 40.94 18.26
N TRP A 668 38.19 41.34 19.53
CA TRP A 668 37.68 40.58 20.67
C TRP A 668 36.16 40.38 20.61
N LYS A 669 35.72 39.15 20.93
CA LYS A 669 34.31 38.76 21.03
C LYS A 669 34.04 38.00 22.33
N PRO A 670 32.90 38.27 23.00
CA PRO A 670 32.57 37.65 24.27
C PRO A 670 32.24 36.15 24.14
N THR A 671 32.84 35.35 25.01
CA THR A 671 32.54 33.93 25.19
C THR A 671 31.28 33.72 26.03
N ASP A 672 30.78 32.49 26.11
CA ASP A 672 29.70 32.10 27.02
C ASP A 672 30.06 32.20 28.52
N SER A 673 31.32 32.51 28.85
CA SER A 673 31.75 32.90 30.20
C SER A 673 31.59 34.41 30.42
N ASP A 674 31.91 35.22 29.40
CA ASP A 674 31.77 36.69 29.46
C ASP A 674 30.29 37.09 29.54
N TRP A 675 29.40 36.40 28.80
CA TRP A 675 27.95 36.56 28.92
C TRP A 675 27.37 36.22 30.31
N LYS A 676 28.18 35.70 31.24
CA LYS A 676 27.82 35.44 32.65
C LYS A 676 28.52 36.39 33.63
N ARG A 677 29.32 37.34 33.14
CA ARG A 677 30.15 38.24 33.95
C ARG A 677 29.34 39.24 34.78
N PHE A 678 28.20 39.70 34.24
CA PHE A 678 27.28 40.62 34.91
C PHE A 678 25.84 40.16 34.77
N LYS A 679 25.09 40.17 35.88
CA LYS A 679 23.71 39.67 36.02
C LYS A 679 22.67 40.51 35.25
N ASP A 680 23.03 41.74 34.90
CA ASP A 680 22.19 42.75 34.24
C ASP A 680 22.63 43.06 32.78
N VAL A 681 23.51 42.24 32.20
CA VAL A 681 23.99 42.40 30.81
C VAL A 681 23.63 41.17 29.99
N THR A 682 22.60 41.30 29.14
CA THR A 682 22.19 40.27 28.16
C THR A 682 22.60 40.68 26.74
N LYS A 683 22.33 39.82 25.75
CA LYS A 683 22.55 40.13 24.32
C LYS A 683 21.70 41.31 23.82
N ASP A 684 20.63 41.65 24.55
CA ASP A 684 19.69 42.74 24.26
C ASP A 684 20.06 44.05 24.98
N THR A 685 20.98 44.00 25.96
CA THR A 685 21.47 45.20 26.65
C THR A 685 22.21 46.10 25.66
N PRO A 686 21.86 47.40 25.55
CA PRO A 686 22.59 48.33 24.70
C PRO A 686 24.08 48.33 25.04
N HIS A 687 24.93 48.22 24.01
CA HIS A 687 26.39 48.16 24.14
C HIS A 687 26.94 46.94 24.92
N ALA A 688 26.20 45.83 25.01
CA ALA A 688 26.62 44.64 25.75
C ALA A 688 28.04 44.13 25.44
N GLU A 689 28.43 43.96 24.16
CA GLU A 689 29.82 43.56 23.85
C GLU A 689 30.86 44.58 24.34
N ASP A 690 30.52 45.86 24.34
CA ASP A 690 31.42 46.94 24.72
C ASP A 690 31.60 46.96 26.25
N ILE A 691 30.51 46.72 26.99
CA ILE A 691 30.48 46.51 28.45
C ILE A 691 31.32 45.28 28.85
N LEU A 692 31.14 44.15 28.16
CA LEU A 692 31.86 42.92 28.46
C LEU A 692 33.35 43.03 28.12
N TRP A 693 33.70 43.69 27.00
CA TRP A 693 35.11 43.98 26.69
C TRP A 693 35.75 44.90 27.74
N LEU A 694 35.03 45.90 28.27
CA LEU A 694 35.52 46.71 29.39
C LEU A 694 35.90 45.87 30.62
N ALA A 695 35.18 44.77 30.87
CA ALA A 695 35.47 43.86 31.97
C ALA A 695 36.65 42.91 31.69
N HIS A 696 36.69 42.32 30.49
CA HIS A 696 37.82 41.51 30.01
C HIS A 696 39.12 42.33 29.97
N ALA A 697 39.06 43.59 29.54
CA ALA A 697 40.20 44.49 29.49
C ALA A 697 40.75 44.86 30.88
N GLY A 698 39.98 44.68 31.96
CA GLY A 698 40.31 45.13 33.32
C GLY A 698 39.98 46.60 33.60
N ILE A 699 39.16 47.22 32.75
CA ILE A 699 38.76 48.63 32.86
C ILE A 699 37.56 48.75 33.82
N SER A 700 36.60 47.82 33.79
CA SER A 700 35.45 47.76 34.69
C SER A 700 35.37 46.45 35.48
N GLU A 701 35.24 46.56 36.80
CA GLU A 701 34.98 45.40 37.68
C GLU A 701 33.48 45.20 37.95
N GLY A 702 32.63 46.17 37.59
CA GLY A 702 31.23 46.25 38.01
C GLY A 702 31.07 46.52 39.52
N TRP A 703 29.89 46.25 40.05
CA TRP A 703 29.63 46.17 41.49
C TRP A 703 29.40 44.72 41.88
N LYS A 704 30.02 44.29 42.99
CA LYS A 704 29.71 43.00 43.61
C LYS A 704 28.45 43.14 44.47
N GLU A 705 27.48 42.27 44.23
CA GLU A 705 26.22 42.24 44.98
C GLU A 705 26.32 41.35 46.23
N ALA A 706 25.36 41.50 47.15
CA ALA A 706 25.32 40.73 48.40
C ALA A 706 25.12 39.20 48.21
N ASP A 707 24.58 38.77 47.07
CA ASP A 707 24.49 37.35 46.70
C ASP A 707 25.79 36.78 46.10
N GLY A 708 26.86 37.59 46.04
CA GLY A 708 28.15 37.23 45.47
C GLY A 708 28.24 37.39 43.94
N SER A 709 27.13 37.69 43.26
CA SER A 709 27.12 38.01 41.82
C SER A 709 27.69 39.41 41.55
N SER A 710 27.65 39.87 40.31
CA SER A 710 28.08 41.23 39.94
C SER A 710 27.13 41.87 38.94
N THR A 711 27.00 43.19 38.99
CA THR A 711 26.23 44.00 38.03
C THR A 711 27.08 45.11 37.43
N PHE A 712 26.76 45.54 36.21
CA PHE A 712 27.42 46.67 35.56
C PHE A 712 26.67 48.00 35.77
N ARG A 713 25.35 47.91 36.00
CA ARG A 713 24.35 48.99 36.15
C ARG A 713 24.42 49.99 35.01
N GLY A 714 24.23 49.49 33.78
CA GLY A 714 24.49 50.21 32.53
C GLY A 714 23.77 51.57 32.38
N MET A 715 22.57 51.69 32.95
CA MET A 715 21.76 52.91 32.95
C MET A 715 22.09 53.91 34.08
N SER A 716 22.97 53.56 35.03
CA SER A 716 23.41 54.52 36.06
C SER A 716 24.30 55.61 35.44
N PRO A 717 24.08 56.90 35.78
CA PRO A 717 25.00 57.97 35.41
C PRO A 717 26.42 57.73 35.93
N VAL A 718 27.42 58.14 35.16
CA VAL A 718 28.83 58.10 35.57
C VAL A 718 29.14 59.37 36.36
N VAL A 719 29.61 59.22 37.60
CA VAL A 719 30.15 60.34 38.39
C VAL A 719 31.64 60.58 38.09
N ARG A 720 32.12 61.80 38.29
CA ARG A 720 33.47 62.24 37.87
C ARG A 720 34.61 61.41 38.46
N GLN A 721 34.50 60.91 39.69
CA GLN A 721 35.54 60.07 40.30
C GLN A 721 35.60 58.66 39.71
N ASP A 722 34.43 58.05 39.41
CA ASP A 722 34.34 56.77 38.71
C ASP A 722 34.92 56.89 37.29
N MET A 723 34.57 57.97 36.58
CA MET A 723 35.12 58.30 35.26
C MET A 723 36.66 58.36 35.28
N ALA A 724 37.26 58.97 36.30
CA ALA A 724 38.71 59.04 36.43
C ALA A 724 39.37 57.64 36.48
N ALA A 725 38.77 56.69 37.21
CA ALA A 725 39.23 55.31 37.25
C ALA A 725 39.14 54.63 35.87
N PHE A 726 38.03 54.80 35.14
CA PHE A 726 37.87 54.23 33.81
C PHE A 726 38.88 54.79 32.78
N LEU A 727 39.06 56.11 32.74
CA LEU A 727 40.00 56.74 31.78
C LEU A 727 41.45 56.34 32.09
N LYS A 728 41.84 56.32 33.37
CA LYS A 728 43.18 55.90 33.79
C LYS A 728 43.44 54.42 33.52
N ARG A 729 42.47 53.53 33.75
CA ARG A 729 42.59 52.09 33.43
C ARG A 729 42.73 51.85 31.93
N LEU A 730 42.05 52.63 31.09
CA LEU A 730 42.27 52.58 29.63
C LEU A 730 43.67 53.09 29.25
N ALA A 731 44.16 54.18 29.87
CA ALA A 731 45.52 54.66 29.68
C ALA A 731 46.58 53.61 30.12
N ALA A 732 46.38 52.95 31.25
CA ALA A 732 47.25 51.86 31.71
C ALA A 732 47.22 50.66 30.75
N LYS A 733 46.05 50.31 30.21
CA LYS A 733 45.91 49.26 29.17
C LYS A 733 46.67 49.58 27.88
N ALA A 734 46.87 50.86 27.59
CA ALA A 734 47.69 51.36 26.47
C ALA A 734 49.18 51.56 26.82
N GLY A 735 49.59 51.37 28.09
CA GLY A 735 50.95 51.66 28.57
C GLY A 735 51.26 53.16 28.71
N LYS A 736 50.24 53.99 28.96
CA LYS A 736 50.29 55.47 28.92
C LYS A 736 49.89 56.14 30.24
N ASP A 737 49.79 55.41 31.35
CA ASP A 737 49.49 55.99 32.68
C ASP A 737 50.74 56.51 33.43
N GLY A 738 51.93 56.01 33.09
CA GLY A 738 53.19 56.45 33.68
C GLY A 738 53.58 57.90 33.36
N GLY A 739 54.54 58.45 34.12
CA GLY A 739 55.13 59.79 33.89
C GLY A 739 54.26 61.00 34.31
N VAL A 740 53.06 60.77 34.82
CA VAL A 740 52.13 61.84 35.27
C VAL A 740 52.40 62.21 36.73
N ASN A 741 52.71 63.48 36.99
CA ASN A 741 52.76 64.04 38.35
C ASN A 741 51.32 64.26 38.89
N PRO A 742 50.89 63.61 39.99
CA PRO A 742 49.51 63.73 40.48
C PRO A 742 49.18 65.15 40.97
N LYS A 743 47.97 65.65 40.65
CA LYS A 743 47.46 66.94 41.13
C LYS A 743 46.80 66.76 42.50
N THR A 744 47.51 67.14 43.56
CA THR A 744 47.12 66.88 44.97
C THR A 744 46.44 68.05 45.69
N ASP A 745 46.23 69.18 45.02
CA ASP A 745 45.71 70.45 45.58
C ASP A 745 44.18 70.62 45.43
N PHE A 746 43.44 69.52 45.22
CA PHE A 746 41.98 69.51 45.23
C PHE A 746 41.43 69.46 46.67
N THR A 747 40.71 70.50 47.10
CA THR A 747 40.22 70.67 48.49
C THR A 747 39.12 69.69 48.90
N ASP A 748 38.45 69.06 47.93
CA ASP A 748 37.39 68.05 48.12
C ASP A 748 37.88 66.60 47.92
N VAL A 749 39.17 66.41 47.59
CA VAL A 749 39.77 65.09 47.39
C VAL A 749 40.62 64.72 48.60
N THR A 750 40.11 63.82 49.43
CA THR A 750 40.71 63.38 50.69
C THR A 750 41.12 61.92 50.64
N ALA A 751 41.78 61.42 51.69
CA ALA A 751 42.06 59.98 51.84
C ALA A 751 40.80 59.09 51.92
N ALA A 752 39.61 59.67 52.13
CA ALA A 752 38.33 58.97 52.11
C ALA A 752 37.61 59.04 50.75
N THR A 753 38.11 59.82 49.79
CA THR A 753 37.48 59.97 48.47
C THR A 753 37.71 58.70 47.62
N PRO A 754 36.65 58.04 47.11
CA PRO A 754 36.80 56.91 46.20
C PRO A 754 37.63 57.29 44.97
N HIS A 755 38.49 56.39 44.52
CA HIS A 755 39.36 56.61 43.36
C HIS A 755 40.30 57.83 43.47
N MET A 756 40.64 58.28 44.68
CA MET A 756 41.53 59.44 44.93
C MET A 756 42.82 59.42 44.07
N ALA A 757 43.53 58.30 44.01
CA ALA A 757 44.77 58.18 43.22
C ALA A 757 44.54 58.15 41.69
N ASP A 758 43.29 57.98 41.24
CA ASP A 758 42.89 58.04 39.84
C ASP A 758 42.42 59.46 39.48
N VAL A 759 41.70 60.12 40.40
CA VAL A 759 41.31 61.54 40.34
C VAL A 759 42.54 62.47 40.30
N GLN A 760 43.51 62.28 41.20
CA GLN A 760 44.74 63.08 41.21
C GLN A 760 45.57 62.87 39.94
N TRP A 761 45.59 61.65 39.39
CA TRP A 761 46.22 61.36 38.10
C TRP A 761 45.50 62.06 36.94
N LEU A 762 44.16 62.05 36.92
CA LEU A 762 43.36 62.72 35.88
C LEU A 762 43.55 64.25 35.89
N GLY A 763 43.77 64.82 37.09
CA GLY A 763 44.22 66.20 37.27
C GLY A 763 45.62 66.46 36.75
N GLY A 764 46.55 65.55 37.00
CA GLY A 764 47.95 65.63 36.58
C GLY A 764 48.17 65.49 35.06
N SER A 765 47.39 64.62 34.40
CA SER A 765 47.47 64.39 32.95
C SER A 765 46.83 65.52 32.12
N GLY A 766 46.10 66.44 32.75
CA GLY A 766 45.38 67.53 32.09
C GLY A 766 44.07 67.11 31.41
N ILE A 767 43.69 65.83 31.50
CA ILE A 767 42.44 65.31 30.95
C ILE A 767 41.24 65.99 31.63
N SER A 768 41.27 66.17 32.95
CA SER A 768 40.30 67.02 33.68
C SER A 768 41.00 67.86 34.74
N GLN A 769 40.96 69.18 34.61
CA GLN A 769 41.65 70.10 35.53
C GLN A 769 40.88 70.37 36.84
N GLY A 770 39.65 69.86 36.96
CA GLY A 770 38.69 70.25 38.00
C GLY A 770 38.12 71.66 37.79
N TYR A 771 37.56 72.23 38.85
CA TYR A 771 37.01 73.58 38.92
C TYR A 771 37.84 74.42 39.88
N ARG A 772 38.00 75.70 39.57
CA ARG A 772 38.63 76.67 40.47
C ARG A 772 37.56 77.32 41.36
N ASN A 773 37.91 77.56 42.62
CA ASN A 773 37.12 78.31 43.58
C ASN A 773 37.47 79.81 43.49
N ASP A 774 36.58 80.67 43.98
CA ASP A 774 36.78 82.13 43.98
C ASP A 774 37.94 82.57 44.91
N ASP A 775 38.28 81.76 45.93
CA ASP A 775 39.48 81.91 46.77
C ASP A 775 40.79 81.51 46.05
N GLY A 776 40.68 81.01 44.82
CA GLY A 776 41.80 80.60 43.98
C GLY A 776 42.22 79.12 44.11
N SER A 777 41.67 78.37 45.07
CA SER A 777 41.91 76.93 45.26
C SER A 777 41.19 76.07 44.21
N TRP A 778 41.39 74.75 44.23
CA TRP A 778 40.79 73.81 43.27
C TRP A 778 39.88 72.81 43.95
N ARG A 779 38.81 72.39 43.25
CA ARG A 779 37.94 71.27 43.62
C ARG A 779 37.70 70.36 42.40
N PHE A 780 37.46 69.07 42.60
CA PHE A 780 37.25 68.11 41.52
C PHE A 780 35.76 67.84 41.23
N GLU A 781 34.91 67.96 42.25
CA GLU A 781 33.49 67.60 42.28
C GLU A 781 33.23 66.11 42.00
N GLY A 782 33.96 65.21 42.67
CA GLY A 782 33.99 63.76 42.36
C GLY A 782 32.64 63.05 42.26
N MET A 783 31.62 63.53 42.98
CA MET A 783 30.26 62.96 43.00
C MET A 783 29.29 63.57 41.97
N THR A 784 29.65 64.61 41.21
CA THR A 784 28.75 65.14 40.17
C THR A 784 28.78 64.26 38.92
N SER A 785 27.64 64.18 38.21
CA SER A 785 27.52 63.38 36.98
C SER A 785 28.27 64.03 35.83
N VAL A 786 28.94 63.22 35.01
CA VAL A 786 29.61 63.68 33.79
C VAL A 786 28.56 63.90 32.70
N TYR A 787 28.48 65.10 32.14
CA TYR A 787 27.63 65.39 30.97
C TYR A 787 28.32 65.00 29.66
N ARG A 788 27.55 64.70 28.62
CA ARG A 788 28.08 64.21 27.33
C ARG A 788 29.06 65.17 26.67
N GLN A 789 28.85 66.49 26.79
CA GLN A 789 29.76 67.51 26.28
C GLN A 789 31.11 67.52 27.02
N ASP A 790 31.10 67.32 28.35
CA ASP A 790 32.32 67.26 29.17
C ASP A 790 33.08 65.96 28.85
N MET A 791 32.36 64.84 28.72
CA MET A 791 32.93 63.56 28.29
C MET A 791 33.57 63.65 26.91
N ALA A 792 33.02 64.45 25.97
CA ALA A 792 33.64 64.63 24.66
C ALA A 792 35.05 65.25 24.78
N ALA A 793 35.19 66.27 25.62
CA ALA A 793 36.49 66.86 25.91
C ALA A 793 37.41 65.91 26.69
N PHE A 794 36.89 65.11 27.63
CA PHE A 794 37.70 64.14 28.37
C PHE A 794 38.21 63.01 27.46
N ILE A 795 37.38 62.46 26.56
CA ILE A 795 37.81 61.43 25.59
C ILE A 795 38.80 62.02 24.58
N HIS A 796 38.54 63.21 24.02
CA HIS A 796 39.48 63.87 23.10
C HIS A 796 40.81 64.22 23.76
N ARG A 797 40.83 64.59 25.04
CA ARG A 797 42.08 64.80 25.80
C ARG A 797 42.78 63.49 26.15
N LEU A 798 42.03 62.41 26.41
CA LEU A 798 42.59 61.07 26.58
C LEU A 798 43.25 60.59 25.28
N ASP A 799 42.59 60.73 24.13
CA ASP A 799 43.17 60.45 22.80
C ASP A 799 44.52 61.17 22.61
N ASN A 800 44.54 62.49 22.84
CA ASN A 800 45.76 63.33 22.82
C ASN A 800 46.78 62.99 23.92
N HIS A 801 46.45 62.13 24.88
CA HIS A 801 47.37 61.58 25.88
C HIS A 801 47.85 60.17 25.47
N LEU A 802 47.00 59.36 24.84
CA LEU A 802 47.38 58.04 24.28
C LEU A 802 48.35 58.17 23.09
N ASN A 803 48.24 59.25 22.31
CA ASN A 803 49.11 59.52 21.16
C ASN A 803 50.52 60.07 21.52
N LYS A 804 50.84 60.26 22.81
CA LYS A 804 52.16 60.69 23.29
C LYS A 804 52.93 59.49 23.82
#